data_AF-A0A6C2U8X8-F1
#
_entry.id   AF-A0A6C2U8X8-F1
#
_cell.length_a   1.000
_cell.length_b   1.000
_cell.length_c   1.000
_cell.angle_alpha   90.00
_cell.angle_beta   90.00
_cell.angle_gamma   90.00
#
_symmetry.space_group_name_H-M   'P 1'
#
loop_
_entity.id
_entity.type
_entity.pdbx_description
1 polymer ?
#
loop_
_entity_poly.entity_id
_entity_poly.type
_entity_poly.pdbx_seq_one_letter_code
_entity_poly.pdbx_strand_id
1 'polypeptide(L)'
;MKREIVAIVMLAGLAVNGWGAVVTNWVDEAGFEGLSGATHPDAGTAPWFTSGESDSGWVQREQTIVNSGSQSIKISEAGNAQVVQDLGLTLDSNTVYEMSFALRMDDLSSDAAHTNDTSVAVLFSTSETLDGSYTWSGKSIYNQKPFTTGVWETVTLLIDGADPKLADNHGEYLRVALKKWNKNSEYTTYIDDVKFGPKLPTTEDNRHPVTFYVDAVNGDDSNDGMSHVTPWQTPQAVYKFDNLNGFVAGDKILFRRGDTFSGSFRIQAFGEEGKPIVIGAYGDEQAAKPWIQGTSKHVIQLNYGNSFIEISDLKITNYQPSGALWLRYGIEIAPPEASGLMEHIYITNCDIMDVEGNNGDPNDDNDHKSYGIYAQIPNTPDTTPLSRWHDFRVENCHFEGIDGWGVRVRDLCNSVSQVRRGEALNGEFQSTGLVIQNNTGANSYGTYIQFNGQDGALIQNNTLDGTVTDSAIWFWSCLNTKVQYNVVKNINKATADAYALHGDFMCENTLFQYNVGVNCEGGLIQAINQSDGGENIQNNLIARYNLGIDCGFRNHGNSAAIMLSGDVSNTKVYNNTIITTGSQPSYKAISFMNWKDPAYGGSDIWPVNSLIANNIFYSYGGVKPTYNNQDKMLINGNVISHNMYVGPNAPNVCDAEANEITGDPRFIDAAGSEPEDFKVADNSDVIGAGLVIAENGGEDFFGTPLTNATPSIGFYEFIAGAYTDTDGDLMSDAYEIANGLDPDVNDAHLDKDGDGRSNLDEFIEDTLADDPNSRFIANVLTATQELDWDEKPERLYHIFQALNLGDTWNLVQSNAVPPFSIDTSGDQNFYKVDVEYELP
;
A
#
# COMPACT_ATOMS: atom_id res chain seq x y z
N MET A 1 -5.67 -4.12 56.29
CA MET A 1 -6.13 -5.43 55.76
C MET A 1 -5.52 -5.59 54.38
N LYS A 2 -4.67 -6.61 54.18
CA LYS A 2 -4.21 -6.97 52.84
C LYS A 2 -5.35 -7.74 52.15
N ARG A 3 -5.63 -7.44 50.89
CA ARG A 3 -6.36 -8.34 49.99
C ARG A 3 -5.48 -8.60 48.79
N GLU A 4 -5.00 -9.83 48.71
CA GLU A 4 -4.27 -10.36 47.58
C GLU A 4 -5.25 -10.51 46.42
N ILE A 5 -5.01 -9.83 45.31
CA ILE A 5 -5.60 -10.21 44.02
C ILE A 5 -4.57 -11.13 43.37
N VAL A 6 -4.90 -12.43 43.35
CA VAL A 6 -4.11 -13.41 42.62
C VAL A 6 -4.38 -13.20 41.13
N ALA A 7 -3.50 -12.45 40.47
CA ALA A 7 -3.46 -12.38 39.03
C ALA A 7 -2.99 -13.75 38.50
N ILE A 8 -3.94 -14.59 38.07
CA ILE A 8 -3.63 -15.81 37.32
C ILE A 8 -3.22 -15.38 35.92
N VAL A 9 -1.92 -15.15 35.74
CA VAL A 9 -1.30 -15.08 34.42
C VAL A 9 -1.36 -16.48 33.84
N MET A 10 -2.39 -16.78 33.03
CA MET A 10 -2.31 -17.92 32.14
C MET A 10 -1.32 -17.59 31.04
N LEU A 11 -0.07 -18.04 31.20
CA LEU A 11 0.77 -18.32 30.03
C LEU A 11 0.10 -19.47 29.27
N ALA A 12 -0.79 -19.13 28.33
CA ALA A 12 -1.13 -19.99 27.22
C ALA A 12 0.09 -20.00 26.29
N GLY A 13 1.05 -20.89 26.60
CA GLY A 13 2.25 -21.01 25.80
C GLY A 13 1.94 -21.52 24.40
N LEU A 14 2.56 -20.89 23.39
CA LEU A 14 3.01 -21.52 22.15
C LEU A 14 2.07 -22.60 21.59
N ALA A 15 0.97 -22.15 20.99
CA ALA A 15 0.48 -22.83 19.80
C ALA A 15 1.48 -22.53 18.67
N VAL A 16 2.58 -23.30 18.63
CA VAL A 16 3.33 -23.46 17.39
C VAL A 16 2.34 -24.07 16.42
N ASN A 17 1.79 -23.26 15.52
CA ASN A 17 1.12 -23.75 14.33
C ASN A 17 2.20 -24.37 13.44
N GLY A 18 2.66 -25.55 13.85
CA GLY A 18 3.36 -26.45 12.97
C GLY A 18 2.39 -26.73 11.84
N TRP A 19 2.65 -26.12 10.69
CA TRP A 19 2.14 -26.57 9.41
C TRP A 19 2.69 -27.98 9.20
N GLY A 20 2.05 -28.96 9.84
CA GLY A 20 2.33 -30.36 9.64
C GLY A 20 2.13 -30.61 8.16
N ALA A 21 3.17 -31.10 7.49
CA ALA A 21 3.25 -31.12 6.05
C ALA A 21 1.99 -31.74 5.43
N VAL A 22 1.08 -30.90 4.94
CA VAL A 22 0.01 -31.31 4.05
C VAL A 22 0.65 -31.47 2.69
N VAL A 23 1.41 -32.57 2.55
CA VAL A 23 1.69 -33.16 1.25
C VAL A 23 0.33 -33.60 0.72
N THR A 24 -0.37 -32.70 0.05
CA THR A 24 -1.65 -32.98 -0.58
C THR A 24 -1.41 -34.15 -1.53
N ASN A 25 -1.97 -35.32 -1.23
CA ASN A 25 -1.63 -36.52 -1.97
C ASN A 25 -2.51 -36.64 -3.22
N TRP A 26 -2.01 -36.14 -4.35
CA TRP A 26 -2.73 -36.18 -5.64
C TRP A 26 -2.73 -37.56 -6.30
N VAL A 27 -2.08 -38.56 -5.70
CA VAL A 27 -1.95 -39.94 -6.24
C VAL A 27 -2.25 -41.01 -5.17
N ASP A 28 -3.04 -40.66 -4.14
CA ASP A 28 -3.55 -41.64 -3.16
C ASP A 28 -4.68 -42.47 -3.77
N GLU A 29 -4.38 -43.67 -4.28
CA GLU A 29 -5.40 -44.56 -4.84
C GLU A 29 -5.50 -45.90 -4.08
N ALA A 30 -6.63 -46.13 -3.44
CA ALA A 30 -6.98 -47.44 -2.87
C ALA A 30 -7.11 -48.56 -3.93
N GLY A 31 -7.13 -48.23 -5.23
CA GLY A 31 -7.09 -49.19 -6.35
C GLY A 31 -5.71 -49.74 -6.69
N PHE A 32 -4.63 -49.12 -6.18
CA PHE A 32 -3.26 -49.64 -6.31
C PHE A 32 -3.10 -51.01 -5.61
N GLU A 33 -3.88 -51.23 -4.54
CA GLU A 33 -4.05 -52.51 -3.84
C GLU A 33 -4.99 -53.50 -4.61
N GLY A 34 -5.14 -53.35 -5.93
CA GLY A 34 -6.11 -54.11 -6.73
C GLY A 34 -5.60 -55.35 -7.51
N LEU A 35 -4.28 -55.48 -7.74
CA LEU A 35 -3.76 -56.37 -8.80
C LEU A 35 -2.99 -57.60 -8.29
N SER A 36 -3.72 -58.68 -7.98
CA SER A 36 -3.14 -60.01 -7.82
C SER A 36 -3.21 -60.83 -9.12
N GLY A 37 -2.05 -61.05 -9.75
CA GLY A 37 -1.92 -61.88 -10.95
C GLY A 37 -1.79 -61.07 -12.25
N ALA A 38 -0.93 -61.56 -13.15
CA ALA A 38 -0.57 -60.85 -14.37
C ALA A 38 -1.66 -60.95 -15.45
N THR A 39 -2.46 -59.88 -15.58
CA THR A 39 -3.12 -59.47 -16.83
C THR A 39 -3.01 -57.97 -16.99
N HIS A 40 -3.00 -57.50 -18.24
CA HIS A 40 -2.97 -56.08 -18.61
C HIS A 40 -4.09 -55.28 -17.91
N PRO A 41 -3.93 -53.96 -17.67
CA PRO A 41 -4.98 -53.13 -17.09
C PRO A 41 -6.28 -53.30 -17.86
N ASP A 42 -7.37 -53.50 -17.11
CA ASP A 42 -8.64 -53.98 -17.62
C ASP A 42 -9.28 -52.97 -18.58
N ALA A 43 -9.96 -53.45 -19.63
CA ALA A 43 -10.57 -52.60 -20.66
C ALA A 43 -11.85 -51.86 -20.20
N GLY A 44 -11.98 -51.64 -18.89
CA GLY A 44 -13.16 -51.04 -18.23
C GLY A 44 -12.84 -49.82 -17.35
N THR A 45 -11.58 -49.51 -17.06
CA THR A 45 -11.17 -48.30 -16.31
C THR A 45 -10.37 -47.37 -17.22
N ALA A 46 -10.99 -46.26 -17.62
CA ALA A 46 -10.34 -45.24 -18.44
C ALA A 46 -9.53 -44.26 -17.55
N PRO A 47 -8.36 -43.75 -17.98
CA PRO A 47 -7.59 -44.11 -19.17
C PRO A 47 -6.09 -44.37 -18.91
N TRP A 48 -5.69 -45.61 -18.65
CA TRP A 48 -4.26 -46.00 -18.64
C TRP A 48 -3.87 -46.65 -19.98
N PHE A 49 -3.39 -45.86 -20.95
CA PHE A 49 -2.98 -46.34 -22.28
C PHE A 49 -1.48 -46.10 -22.57
N THR A 50 -0.88 -46.85 -23.51
CA THR A 50 0.57 -46.76 -23.79
C THR A 50 0.92 -46.66 -25.29
N SER A 51 1.66 -45.62 -25.68
CA SER A 51 2.38 -45.48 -26.96
C SER A 51 3.48 -44.40 -26.83
N GLY A 52 4.56 -44.46 -27.62
CA GLY A 52 5.62 -43.41 -27.69
C GLY A 52 7.01 -43.77 -27.12
N GLU A 53 8.06 -43.09 -27.62
CA GLU A 53 9.48 -43.53 -27.66
C GLU A 53 10.50 -42.56 -27.01
N SER A 54 11.66 -43.07 -26.55
CA SER A 54 13.05 -42.50 -26.47
C SER A 54 13.50 -41.22 -25.69
N ASP A 55 14.36 -41.45 -24.67
CA ASP A 55 15.74 -40.91 -24.43
C ASP A 55 16.15 -39.68 -23.53
N SER A 56 16.72 -40.03 -22.35
CA SER A 56 17.91 -39.51 -21.61
C SER A 56 17.99 -38.15 -20.83
N GLY A 57 18.26 -38.21 -19.50
CA GLY A 57 19.25 -37.29 -18.82
C GLY A 57 19.09 -36.82 -17.34
N TRP A 58 19.77 -37.51 -16.38
CA TRP A 58 20.34 -37.09 -15.04
C TRP A 58 19.47 -36.52 -13.87
N VAL A 59 19.67 -37.04 -12.63
CA VAL A 59 19.06 -36.59 -11.32
C VAL A 59 19.92 -37.02 -10.10
N GLN A 60 19.86 -36.31 -8.95
CA GLN A 60 20.42 -36.68 -7.62
C GLN A 60 19.36 -37.25 -6.64
N ARG A 61 19.76 -37.84 -5.49
CA ARG A 61 18.86 -38.61 -4.59
C ARG A 61 19.21 -38.46 -3.11
N GLU A 62 18.19 -38.50 -2.25
CA GLU A 62 18.32 -38.71 -0.80
C GLU A 62 17.70 -40.06 -0.37
N GLN A 63 18.17 -40.63 0.74
CA GLN A 63 17.72 -41.92 1.27
C GLN A 63 16.85 -41.77 2.52
N THR A 64 15.57 -42.13 2.42
CA THR A 64 14.72 -42.41 3.59
C THR A 64 13.93 -43.71 3.34
N ILE A 65 13.95 -44.64 4.30
CA ILE A 65 13.34 -45.98 4.18
C ILE A 65 12.18 -46.12 5.17
N VAL A 66 10.95 -46.14 4.68
CA VAL A 66 9.78 -46.82 5.31
C VAL A 66 8.75 -47.13 4.22
N ASN A 67 8.12 -48.31 4.22
CA ASN A 67 6.70 -48.43 3.85
C ASN A 67 6.01 -49.56 4.62
N SER A 68 4.67 -49.50 4.72
CA SER A 68 3.79 -50.38 5.48
C SER A 68 2.56 -50.91 4.70
N GLY A 69 2.52 -50.73 3.38
CA GLY A 69 1.49 -51.27 2.48
C GLY A 69 1.65 -52.76 2.12
N SER A 70 0.68 -53.32 1.38
CA SER A 70 0.66 -54.75 1.04
C SER A 70 0.85 -55.07 -0.45
N GLN A 71 0.69 -54.09 -1.36
CA GLN A 71 0.74 -54.31 -2.80
C GLN A 71 1.53 -53.20 -3.51
N SER A 72 2.11 -53.53 -4.67
CA SER A 72 2.93 -52.59 -5.47
C SER A 72 2.87 -52.97 -6.95
N ILE A 73 3.16 -52.02 -7.84
CA ILE A 73 3.25 -52.30 -9.28
C ILE A 73 4.47 -53.19 -9.53
N LYS A 74 4.24 -54.45 -9.91
CA LYS A 74 5.28 -55.39 -10.37
C LYS A 74 5.41 -55.37 -11.90
N ILE A 75 6.55 -54.94 -12.42
CA ILE A 75 6.91 -55.04 -13.84
C ILE A 75 7.98 -56.12 -14.01
N SER A 76 7.65 -57.20 -14.72
CA SER A 76 8.59 -58.32 -14.95
C SER A 76 9.78 -57.96 -15.85
N GLU A 77 10.83 -58.76 -15.72
CA GLU A 77 12.09 -58.72 -16.46
C GLU A 77 11.84 -58.63 -17.99
N ALA A 78 11.00 -59.53 -18.49
CA ALA A 78 10.64 -59.65 -19.91
C ALA A 78 9.72 -58.53 -20.43
N GLY A 79 9.05 -57.79 -19.54
CA GLY A 79 8.03 -56.80 -19.90
C GLY A 79 8.58 -55.40 -20.20
N ASN A 80 7.88 -54.66 -21.06
CA ASN A 80 7.87 -53.20 -21.04
C ASN A 80 6.49 -52.75 -20.55
N ALA A 81 6.46 -51.80 -19.61
CA ALA A 81 5.23 -51.22 -19.10
C ALA A 81 5.49 -49.76 -18.65
N GLN A 82 4.42 -48.95 -18.63
CA GLN A 82 4.46 -47.60 -18.06
C GLN A 82 3.18 -47.32 -17.25
N VAL A 83 3.37 -46.80 -16.04
CA VAL A 83 2.43 -45.97 -15.25
C VAL A 83 2.05 -44.69 -16.04
N VAL A 84 0.83 -44.13 -16.02
CA VAL A 84 0.44 -42.86 -16.72
C VAL A 84 -0.75 -42.11 -16.06
N GLN A 85 -0.51 -41.19 -15.10
CA GLN A 85 -1.56 -40.47 -14.35
C GLN A 85 -1.77 -39.02 -14.85
N ASP A 86 -3.02 -38.63 -15.07
CA ASP A 86 -3.44 -37.23 -15.27
C ASP A 86 -3.61 -36.54 -13.91
N LEU A 87 -2.91 -35.44 -13.69
CA LEU A 87 -2.74 -34.88 -12.33
C LEU A 87 -3.80 -33.84 -11.96
N GLY A 88 -4.61 -33.35 -12.91
CA GLY A 88 -5.53 -32.22 -12.70
C GLY A 88 -4.85 -30.86 -12.48
N LEU A 89 -3.53 -30.83 -12.29
CA LEU A 89 -2.69 -29.65 -12.12
C LEU A 89 -2.28 -29.07 -13.47
N THR A 90 -2.22 -27.73 -13.57
CA THR A 90 -1.55 -27.04 -14.68
C THR A 90 -0.08 -26.78 -14.39
N LEU A 91 0.73 -26.69 -15.45
CA LEU A 91 2.14 -26.33 -15.38
C LEU A 91 2.27 -24.82 -15.15
N ASP A 92 2.70 -24.44 -13.95
CA ASP A 92 3.18 -23.10 -13.66
C ASP A 92 4.70 -23.09 -13.83
N SER A 93 5.19 -22.33 -14.82
CA SER A 93 6.63 -22.18 -15.08
C SER A 93 7.38 -21.49 -13.95
N ASN A 94 6.67 -20.96 -12.95
CA ASN A 94 7.27 -20.42 -11.74
C ASN A 94 7.44 -21.53 -10.68
N THR A 95 6.52 -22.49 -10.52
CA THR A 95 6.63 -23.41 -9.38
C THR A 95 7.66 -24.51 -9.58
N VAL A 96 8.41 -24.82 -8.51
CA VAL A 96 9.16 -26.05 -8.40
C VAL A 96 8.20 -27.14 -7.92
N TYR A 97 8.19 -28.28 -8.60
CA TYR A 97 7.42 -29.46 -8.22
C TYR A 97 8.32 -30.49 -7.53
N GLU A 98 7.76 -31.25 -6.62
CA GLU A 98 8.37 -32.44 -6.03
C GLU A 98 7.60 -33.70 -6.48
N MET A 99 8.34 -34.74 -6.83
CA MET A 99 7.81 -36.10 -6.99
C MET A 99 8.55 -37.05 -6.08
N SER A 100 7.86 -37.95 -5.40
CA SER A 100 8.48 -39.08 -4.68
C SER A 100 7.82 -40.39 -5.07
N PHE A 101 8.58 -41.49 -5.12
CA PHE A 101 8.02 -42.85 -5.18
C PHE A 101 8.98 -43.87 -4.56
N ALA A 102 8.44 -44.90 -3.93
CA ALA A 102 9.21 -46.04 -3.48
C ALA A 102 9.56 -46.95 -4.66
N LEU A 103 10.82 -47.38 -4.74
CA LEU A 103 11.35 -48.20 -5.83
C LEU A 103 12.17 -49.37 -5.27
N ARG A 104 11.93 -50.57 -5.80
CA ARG A 104 12.73 -51.78 -5.53
C ARG A 104 12.99 -52.54 -6.82
N MET A 105 14.19 -53.09 -6.95
CA MET A 105 14.55 -54.03 -8.00
C MET A 105 14.96 -55.34 -7.38
N ASP A 106 14.30 -56.43 -7.76
CA ASP A 106 14.46 -57.75 -7.15
C ASP A 106 14.16 -58.83 -8.19
N ASP A 107 14.18 -60.10 -7.80
CA ASP A 107 14.03 -61.26 -8.70
C ASP A 107 14.99 -61.17 -9.89
N LEU A 108 16.30 -61.34 -9.65
CA LEU A 108 17.29 -61.42 -10.73
C LEU A 108 16.90 -62.55 -11.69
N SER A 109 16.83 -62.24 -12.99
CA SER A 109 16.35 -63.20 -13.97
C SER A 109 17.27 -64.41 -14.13
N SER A 110 16.64 -65.58 -14.31
CA SER A 110 17.33 -66.83 -14.64
C SER A 110 17.43 -67.08 -16.15
N ASP A 111 16.83 -66.24 -16.98
CA ASP A 111 16.96 -66.31 -18.43
C ASP A 111 18.22 -65.55 -18.89
N ALA A 112 19.14 -66.26 -19.55
CA ALA A 112 20.38 -65.69 -20.05
C ALA A 112 20.19 -64.66 -21.19
N ALA A 113 18.98 -64.50 -21.73
CA ALA A 113 18.63 -63.43 -22.66
C ALA A 113 18.29 -62.09 -21.98
N HIS A 114 18.16 -62.06 -20.65
CA HIS A 114 17.77 -60.87 -19.88
C HIS A 114 19.00 -60.11 -19.36
N THR A 115 19.58 -59.28 -20.23
CA THR A 115 20.88 -58.60 -20.01
C THR A 115 20.82 -57.07 -20.07
N ASN A 116 19.63 -56.47 -20.13
CA ASN A 116 19.50 -55.01 -20.20
C ASN A 116 19.42 -54.38 -18.81
N ASP A 117 20.04 -53.21 -18.61
CA ASP A 117 20.00 -52.49 -17.33
C ASP A 117 18.55 -52.20 -16.92
N THR A 118 18.24 -52.39 -15.64
CA THR A 118 16.90 -52.17 -15.09
C THR A 118 16.80 -50.74 -14.55
N SER A 119 15.86 -49.96 -15.10
CA SER A 119 15.61 -48.58 -14.68
C SER A 119 14.15 -48.17 -14.92
N VAL A 120 13.63 -47.30 -14.07
CA VAL A 120 12.33 -46.63 -14.21
C VAL A 120 12.58 -45.18 -14.61
N ALA A 121 11.92 -44.71 -15.66
CA ALA A 121 11.92 -43.31 -16.03
C ALA A 121 10.67 -42.59 -15.56
N VAL A 122 10.83 -41.40 -15.02
CA VAL A 122 9.74 -40.43 -14.88
C VAL A 122 9.65 -39.60 -16.15
N LEU A 123 8.45 -39.40 -16.70
CA LEU A 123 8.18 -38.52 -17.83
C LEU A 123 7.00 -37.59 -17.54
N PHE A 124 6.98 -36.41 -18.17
CA PHE A 124 5.89 -35.43 -18.06
C PHE A 124 5.35 -35.03 -19.43
N SER A 125 4.06 -35.24 -19.66
CA SER A 125 3.34 -34.82 -20.86
C SER A 125 2.33 -33.73 -20.49
N THR A 126 1.96 -32.86 -21.43
CA THR A 126 1.02 -31.76 -21.16
C THR A 126 -0.13 -31.69 -22.16
N SER A 127 -1.23 -31.05 -21.78
CA SER A 127 -2.38 -30.78 -22.66
C SER A 127 -3.06 -29.45 -22.35
N GLU A 128 -3.40 -28.66 -23.38
CA GLU A 128 -4.21 -27.43 -23.26
C GLU A 128 -5.57 -27.63 -22.55
N THR A 129 -6.08 -28.86 -22.49
CA THR A 129 -7.37 -29.21 -21.87
C THR A 129 -7.22 -30.38 -20.91
N LEU A 130 -7.93 -30.31 -19.77
CA LEU A 130 -8.00 -31.42 -18.80
C LEU A 130 -8.57 -32.66 -19.49
N ASP A 131 -7.98 -33.82 -19.23
CA ASP A 131 -8.28 -35.12 -19.85
C ASP A 131 -8.15 -35.11 -21.40
N GLY A 132 -7.40 -34.14 -21.94
CA GLY A 132 -7.17 -33.94 -23.37
C GLY A 132 -6.12 -34.87 -23.99
N SER A 133 -5.61 -34.46 -25.16
CA SER A 133 -4.55 -35.20 -25.86
C SER A 133 -3.17 -34.81 -25.33
N TYR A 134 -2.75 -35.43 -24.23
CA TYR A 134 -1.44 -35.16 -23.64
C TYR A 134 -0.29 -35.56 -24.56
N THR A 135 0.60 -34.60 -24.82
CA THR A 135 1.77 -34.76 -25.68
C THR A 135 3.06 -34.74 -24.86
N TRP A 136 3.96 -35.69 -25.11
CA TRP A 136 5.28 -35.69 -24.49
C TRP A 136 6.25 -34.85 -25.32
N SER A 137 6.98 -33.92 -24.67
CA SER A 137 7.89 -32.98 -25.36
C SER A 137 9.15 -33.63 -25.96
N GLY A 138 9.41 -34.91 -25.67
CA GLY A 138 10.66 -35.58 -26.03
C GLY A 138 11.81 -35.32 -25.04
N LYS A 139 11.65 -34.35 -24.13
CA LYS A 139 12.76 -33.76 -23.37
C LYS A 139 12.71 -34.06 -21.86
N SER A 140 11.52 -34.27 -21.30
CA SER A 140 11.29 -34.47 -19.85
C SER A 140 11.41 -35.94 -19.46
N ILE A 141 12.63 -36.42 -19.18
CA ILE A 141 12.90 -37.82 -18.82
C ILE A 141 13.96 -37.98 -17.73
N TYR A 142 13.58 -38.68 -16.65
CA TYR A 142 14.40 -38.84 -15.46
C TYR A 142 14.57 -40.32 -15.09
N ASN A 143 15.71 -40.93 -15.45
CA ASN A 143 15.98 -42.36 -15.24
C ASN A 143 16.46 -42.67 -13.80
N GLN A 144 15.79 -43.60 -13.14
CA GLN A 144 15.99 -43.98 -11.74
C GLN A 144 16.16 -45.50 -11.55
N LYS A 145 16.94 -45.86 -10.53
CA LYS A 145 17.12 -47.24 -10.03
C LYS A 145 17.58 -47.20 -8.57
N PRO A 146 17.19 -48.13 -7.69
CA PRO A 146 17.67 -48.14 -6.31
C PRO A 146 19.19 -48.34 -6.28
N PHE A 147 19.85 -47.86 -5.24
CA PHE A 147 21.27 -48.14 -4.97
C PHE A 147 21.48 -49.62 -4.62
N THR A 148 20.53 -50.23 -3.93
CA THR A 148 20.60 -51.62 -3.45
C THR A 148 19.46 -52.46 -4.00
N THR A 149 19.78 -53.50 -4.78
CA THR A 149 18.79 -54.50 -5.20
C THR A 149 18.27 -55.28 -3.99
N GLY A 150 16.99 -55.63 -4.00
CA GLY A 150 16.29 -56.30 -2.89
C GLY A 150 15.80 -55.38 -1.77
N VAL A 151 16.08 -54.08 -1.85
CA VAL A 151 15.69 -53.07 -0.86
C VAL A 151 14.68 -52.09 -1.48
N TRP A 152 13.72 -51.64 -0.67
CA TRP A 152 12.84 -50.52 -1.00
C TRP A 152 13.53 -49.20 -0.66
N GLU A 153 13.67 -48.33 -1.65
CA GLU A 153 14.26 -47.01 -1.50
C GLU A 153 13.30 -45.96 -2.05
N THR A 154 13.00 -44.90 -1.28
CA THR A 154 12.26 -43.75 -1.80
C THR A 154 13.16 -42.94 -2.73
N VAL A 155 12.64 -42.64 -3.92
CA VAL A 155 13.28 -41.80 -4.92
C VAL A 155 12.53 -40.49 -4.99
N THR A 156 13.17 -39.39 -4.62
CA THR A 156 12.63 -38.03 -4.72
C THR A 156 13.25 -37.28 -5.89
N LEU A 157 12.45 -36.45 -6.56
CA LEU A 157 12.79 -35.60 -7.70
C LEU A 157 12.29 -34.19 -7.45
N LEU A 158 13.16 -33.19 -7.60
CA LEU A 158 12.76 -31.80 -7.75
C LEU A 158 12.74 -31.44 -9.24
N ILE A 159 11.67 -30.79 -9.68
CA ILE A 159 11.37 -30.52 -11.09
C ILE A 159 11.06 -29.03 -11.20
N ASP A 160 11.95 -28.29 -11.85
CA ASP A 160 11.79 -26.85 -12.07
C ASP A 160 10.75 -26.62 -13.18
N GLY A 161 9.65 -25.91 -12.89
CA GLY A 161 8.64 -25.55 -13.89
C GLY A 161 9.20 -24.69 -15.03
N ALA A 162 10.30 -23.98 -14.79
CA ALA A 162 11.03 -23.20 -15.79
C ALA A 162 12.01 -24.04 -16.64
N ASP A 163 12.16 -25.35 -16.38
CA ASP A 163 13.08 -26.20 -17.15
C ASP A 163 12.71 -26.15 -18.66
N PRO A 164 13.62 -25.80 -19.58
CA PRO A 164 13.38 -25.79 -21.04
C PRO A 164 12.89 -27.12 -21.66
N LYS A 165 12.85 -28.21 -20.88
CA LYS A 165 12.22 -29.49 -21.21
C LYS A 165 10.70 -29.49 -21.00
N LEU A 166 10.17 -28.52 -20.24
CA LEU A 166 8.77 -28.32 -19.84
C LEU A 166 8.23 -26.93 -20.24
N ALA A 167 9.08 -25.90 -20.24
CA ALA A 167 8.70 -24.48 -20.30
C ALA A 167 7.96 -23.99 -21.55
N ASP A 168 7.88 -24.80 -22.62
CA ASP A 168 7.15 -24.46 -23.84
C ASP A 168 5.61 -24.38 -23.61
N ASN A 169 5.10 -24.93 -22.49
CA ASN A 169 3.68 -25.26 -22.28
C ASN A 169 3.07 -24.69 -20.96
N HIS A 170 3.44 -23.47 -20.56
CA HIS A 170 2.88 -22.81 -19.36
C HIS A 170 1.34 -22.74 -19.42
N GLY A 171 0.66 -23.15 -18.35
CA GLY A 171 -0.79 -23.17 -18.23
C GLY A 171 -1.47 -24.46 -18.73
N GLU A 172 -0.75 -25.37 -19.38
CA GLU A 172 -1.28 -26.67 -19.80
C GLU A 172 -1.40 -27.66 -18.62
N TYR A 173 -2.37 -28.56 -18.66
CA TYR A 173 -2.53 -29.63 -17.68
C TYR A 173 -1.41 -30.67 -17.76
N LEU A 174 -0.99 -31.23 -16.62
CA LEU A 174 0.12 -32.17 -16.48
C LEU A 174 -0.33 -33.65 -16.38
N ARG A 175 0.39 -34.52 -17.08
CA ARG A 175 0.38 -35.99 -16.96
C ARG A 175 1.77 -36.47 -16.56
N VAL A 176 1.86 -37.31 -15.53
CA VAL A 176 3.10 -37.98 -15.14
C VAL A 176 3.10 -39.45 -15.58
N ALA A 177 4.27 -39.99 -15.95
CA ALA A 177 4.43 -41.38 -16.34
C ALA A 177 5.63 -42.04 -15.67
N LEU A 178 5.51 -43.32 -15.28
CA LEU A 178 6.58 -44.13 -14.68
C LEU A 178 6.86 -45.36 -15.55
N LYS A 179 7.96 -45.38 -16.30
CA LYS A 179 8.19 -46.32 -17.42
C LYS A 179 9.42 -47.20 -17.24
N LYS A 180 9.27 -48.53 -17.39
CA LYS A 180 10.41 -49.43 -17.61
C LYS A 180 10.69 -49.54 -19.11
N TRP A 181 11.83 -49.03 -19.56
CA TRP A 181 12.20 -48.93 -20.98
C TRP A 181 12.59 -50.25 -21.63
N ASN A 182 13.29 -51.09 -20.89
CA ASN A 182 14.00 -52.23 -21.43
C ASN A 182 13.20 -53.53 -21.23
N LYS A 183 12.84 -54.19 -22.32
CA LYS A 183 12.45 -55.61 -22.30
C LYS A 183 13.70 -56.42 -21.97
N ASN A 184 13.51 -57.60 -21.41
CA ASN A 184 14.62 -58.49 -21.07
C ASN A 184 15.63 -57.77 -20.14
N SER A 185 15.12 -57.06 -19.13
CA SER A 185 15.96 -56.41 -18.12
C SER A 185 16.39 -57.39 -17.04
N GLU A 186 17.53 -57.15 -16.40
CA GLU A 186 18.11 -58.07 -15.41
C GLU A 186 17.19 -58.39 -14.22
N TYR A 187 16.39 -57.42 -13.76
CA TYR A 187 15.55 -57.53 -12.56
C TYR A 187 14.06 -57.24 -12.83
N THR A 188 13.18 -57.86 -12.03
CA THR A 188 11.81 -57.37 -11.84
C THR A 188 11.87 -56.02 -11.13
N THR A 189 11.00 -55.10 -11.52
CA THR A 189 10.86 -53.78 -10.90
C THR A 189 9.57 -53.70 -10.10
N TYR A 190 9.63 -53.11 -8.91
CA TYR A 190 8.52 -52.83 -8.01
C TYR A 190 8.45 -51.32 -7.74
N ILE A 191 7.26 -50.72 -7.89
CA ILE A 191 7.00 -49.29 -7.70
C ILE A 191 5.82 -49.11 -6.76
N ASP A 192 5.92 -48.19 -5.81
CA ASP A 192 4.94 -47.94 -4.75
C ASP A 192 5.00 -46.47 -4.26
N ASP A 193 4.07 -46.04 -3.40
CA ASP A 193 4.04 -44.70 -2.75
C ASP A 193 4.29 -43.49 -3.69
N VAL A 194 3.69 -43.48 -4.88
CA VAL A 194 3.84 -42.37 -5.82
C VAL A 194 3.16 -41.11 -5.28
N LYS A 195 3.87 -39.97 -5.29
CA LYS A 195 3.37 -38.64 -4.90
C LYS A 195 3.89 -37.60 -5.87
N PHE A 196 3.10 -36.58 -6.16
CA PHE A 196 3.49 -35.43 -6.97
C PHE A 196 2.73 -34.17 -6.53
N GLY A 197 3.40 -33.01 -6.52
CA GLY A 197 2.77 -31.71 -6.29
C GLY A 197 3.81 -30.57 -6.31
N PRO A 198 3.41 -29.31 -6.09
CA PRO A 198 4.35 -28.23 -5.80
C PRO A 198 5.23 -28.58 -4.59
N LYS A 199 6.53 -28.26 -4.65
CA LYS A 199 7.43 -28.41 -3.49
C LYS A 199 7.00 -27.39 -2.43
N LEU A 200 6.74 -27.87 -1.22
CA LEU A 200 6.51 -27.01 -0.05
C LEU A 200 7.84 -26.78 0.70
N PRO A 201 8.05 -25.60 1.31
CA PRO A 201 9.24 -25.35 2.12
C PRO A 201 9.30 -26.32 3.32
N THR A 202 10.48 -26.89 3.57
CA THR A 202 10.72 -27.86 4.64
C THR A 202 10.93 -27.16 5.98
N THR A 203 10.17 -27.53 7.01
CA THR A 203 10.07 -26.82 8.29
C THR A 203 11.24 -27.05 9.28
N GLU A 204 12.41 -27.49 8.83
CA GLU A 204 13.63 -27.52 9.66
C GLU A 204 14.43 -26.21 9.54
N ASP A 205 13.84 -25.12 10.01
CA ASP A 205 14.52 -23.83 10.04
C ASP A 205 15.51 -23.73 11.22
N ASN A 206 16.78 -24.03 10.93
CA ASN A 206 17.94 -23.66 11.74
C ASN A 206 18.83 -22.63 11.03
N ARG A 207 18.30 -21.90 10.03
CA ARG A 207 19.05 -20.88 9.29
C ARG A 207 19.08 -19.59 10.12
N HIS A 208 20.27 -19.04 10.36
CA HIS A 208 20.37 -17.68 10.88
C HIS A 208 20.05 -16.67 9.76
N PRO A 209 19.45 -15.50 10.06
CA PRO A 209 19.13 -14.49 9.06
C PRO A 209 20.35 -14.07 8.23
N VAL A 210 20.16 -13.93 6.92
CA VAL A 210 21.19 -13.65 5.90
C VAL A 210 20.77 -12.50 5.00
N THR A 211 21.75 -11.73 4.54
CA THR A 211 21.57 -10.77 3.45
C THR A 211 21.95 -11.42 2.12
N PHE A 212 21.00 -11.44 1.20
CA PHE A 212 21.13 -11.85 -0.19
C PHE A 212 21.32 -10.63 -1.09
N TYR A 213 22.07 -10.80 -2.17
CA TYR A 213 22.48 -9.73 -3.07
C TYR A 213 22.13 -10.09 -4.51
N VAL A 214 21.60 -9.12 -5.27
CA VAL A 214 21.32 -9.23 -6.70
C VAL A 214 22.05 -8.11 -7.46
N ASP A 215 22.85 -8.48 -8.46
CA ASP A 215 23.71 -7.58 -9.27
C ASP A 215 23.54 -7.96 -10.76
N ALA A 216 22.91 -7.09 -11.55
CA ALA A 216 22.57 -7.40 -12.93
C ALA A 216 23.81 -7.57 -13.82
N VAL A 217 24.92 -6.95 -13.42
CA VAL A 217 26.15 -6.82 -14.22
C VAL A 217 27.17 -7.92 -13.90
N ASN A 218 27.31 -8.29 -12.62
CA ASN A 218 28.35 -9.19 -12.12
C ASN A 218 27.81 -10.45 -11.42
N GLY A 219 26.48 -10.56 -11.24
CA GLY A 219 25.85 -11.73 -10.66
C GLY A 219 25.80 -12.94 -11.60
N ASP A 220 25.52 -14.09 -10.99
CA ASP A 220 25.27 -15.36 -11.67
C ASP A 220 24.20 -16.12 -10.86
N ASP A 221 23.10 -16.55 -11.48
CA ASP A 221 22.00 -17.24 -10.80
C ASP A 221 22.34 -18.67 -10.34
N SER A 222 23.57 -19.14 -10.60
CA SER A 222 24.15 -20.34 -9.99
C SER A 222 24.88 -20.08 -8.65
N ASN A 223 25.04 -18.82 -8.26
CA ASN A 223 25.60 -18.45 -6.96
C ASN A 223 24.61 -18.71 -5.81
N ASP A 224 25.12 -18.69 -4.57
CA ASP A 224 24.30 -18.76 -3.35
C ASP A 224 23.54 -17.44 -3.04
N GLY A 225 23.98 -16.32 -3.62
CA GLY A 225 23.42 -14.99 -3.40
C GLY A 225 23.81 -14.38 -2.05
N MET A 226 24.46 -15.12 -1.15
CA MET A 226 24.64 -14.75 0.27
C MET A 226 25.82 -13.80 0.51
N SER A 227 26.44 -13.28 -0.55
CA SER A 227 27.51 -12.30 -0.48
C SER A 227 27.52 -11.39 -1.70
N HIS A 228 27.92 -10.13 -1.52
CA HIS A 228 28.08 -9.16 -2.62
C HIS A 228 29.21 -9.53 -3.60
N VAL A 229 30.02 -10.55 -3.31
CA VAL A 229 31.01 -11.13 -4.25
C VAL A 229 30.49 -12.35 -5.02
N THR A 230 29.37 -12.94 -4.56
CA THR A 230 28.63 -14.03 -5.23
C THR A 230 27.13 -13.70 -5.32
N PRO A 231 26.74 -12.53 -5.87
CA PRO A 231 25.33 -12.17 -5.98
C PRO A 231 24.62 -12.99 -7.06
N TRP A 232 23.30 -13.09 -6.95
CA TRP A 232 22.45 -13.52 -8.08
C TRP A 232 22.42 -12.44 -9.16
N GLN A 233 22.01 -12.82 -10.37
CA GLN A 233 21.89 -11.89 -11.50
C GLN A 233 20.47 -11.36 -11.70
N THR A 234 19.45 -12.21 -11.51
CA THR A 234 18.06 -11.89 -11.88
C THR A 234 17.09 -11.88 -10.69
N PRO A 235 15.96 -11.14 -10.80
CA PRO A 235 14.88 -11.23 -9.80
C PRO A 235 14.32 -12.65 -9.65
N GLN A 236 14.33 -13.46 -10.71
CA GLN A 236 13.85 -14.85 -10.69
C GLN A 236 14.65 -15.75 -9.74
N ALA A 237 15.93 -15.44 -9.47
CA ALA A 237 16.74 -16.18 -8.51
C ALA A 237 16.20 -16.06 -7.07
N VAL A 238 15.68 -14.88 -6.69
CA VAL A 238 15.05 -14.61 -5.38
C VAL A 238 13.91 -15.61 -5.15
N TYR A 239 13.01 -15.68 -6.13
CA TYR A 239 11.84 -16.55 -6.07
C TYR A 239 12.20 -18.05 -6.16
N LYS A 240 13.20 -18.41 -6.98
CA LYS A 240 13.73 -19.77 -7.05
C LYS A 240 14.33 -20.21 -5.72
N PHE A 241 15.06 -19.34 -5.02
CA PHE A 241 15.60 -19.62 -3.70
C PHE A 241 14.48 -19.87 -2.69
N ASP A 242 13.46 -19.01 -2.67
CA ASP A 242 12.33 -19.10 -1.74
C ASP A 242 11.54 -20.42 -1.89
N ASN A 243 11.19 -20.80 -3.12
CA ASN A 243 10.57 -22.11 -3.41
C ASN A 243 11.42 -23.32 -2.95
N LEU A 244 12.75 -23.20 -3.01
CA LEU A 244 13.64 -24.33 -2.76
C LEU A 244 14.05 -24.46 -1.29
N ASN A 245 14.24 -23.34 -0.61
CA ASN A 245 14.85 -23.25 0.72
C ASN A 245 14.00 -22.46 1.74
N GLY A 246 13.16 -21.55 1.27
CA GLY A 246 12.46 -20.53 2.07
C GLY A 246 13.39 -19.39 2.52
N PHE A 247 12.87 -18.16 2.55
CA PHE A 247 13.45 -17.10 3.38
C PHE A 247 12.94 -17.18 4.82
N VAL A 248 13.76 -16.72 5.76
CA VAL A 248 13.53 -16.82 7.21
C VAL A 248 13.49 -15.44 7.86
N ALA A 249 12.77 -15.29 8.97
CA ALA A 249 12.51 -13.98 9.58
C ALA A 249 13.79 -13.18 9.89
N GLY A 250 13.93 -12.01 9.26
CA GLY A 250 15.11 -11.16 9.32
C GLY A 250 16.04 -11.25 8.10
N ASP A 251 15.76 -12.15 7.16
CA ASP A 251 16.46 -12.20 5.86
C ASP A 251 16.28 -10.88 5.09
N LYS A 252 17.30 -10.50 4.31
CA LYS A 252 17.29 -9.30 3.47
C LYS A 252 17.61 -9.65 2.04
N ILE A 253 16.92 -9.05 1.07
CA ILE A 253 17.06 -9.26 -0.37
C ILE A 253 17.38 -7.90 -0.99
N LEU A 254 18.66 -7.66 -1.29
CA LEU A 254 19.14 -6.36 -1.71
C LEU A 254 19.54 -6.36 -3.19
N PHE A 255 18.90 -5.50 -3.97
CA PHE A 255 19.23 -5.21 -5.36
C PHE A 255 20.26 -4.08 -5.45
N ARG A 256 21.17 -4.14 -6.42
CA ARG A 256 22.24 -3.16 -6.51
C ARG A 256 21.76 -1.81 -7.07
N ARG A 257 22.10 -0.70 -6.38
CA ARG A 257 21.88 0.67 -6.88
C ARG A 257 22.66 0.90 -8.18
N GLY A 258 22.03 1.61 -9.12
CA GLY A 258 22.53 1.86 -10.47
C GLY A 258 22.24 0.75 -11.49
N ASP A 259 21.88 -0.46 -11.06
CA ASP A 259 21.56 -1.57 -11.98
C ASP A 259 20.09 -1.52 -12.46
N THR A 260 19.86 -2.13 -13.63
CA THR A 260 18.50 -2.35 -14.17
C THR A 260 18.28 -3.86 -14.34
N PHE A 261 17.19 -4.36 -13.76
CA PHE A 261 16.80 -5.76 -13.72
C PHE A 261 15.55 -5.96 -14.58
N SER A 262 15.57 -6.92 -15.50
CA SER A 262 14.38 -7.34 -16.24
C SER A 262 13.81 -8.59 -15.58
N GLY A 263 12.56 -8.52 -15.10
CA GLY A 263 11.91 -9.65 -14.45
C GLY A 263 10.88 -9.27 -13.39
N SER A 264 10.37 -10.31 -12.74
CA SER A 264 9.38 -10.24 -11.67
C SER A 264 9.65 -11.37 -10.68
N PHE A 265 9.21 -11.21 -9.43
CA PHE A 265 9.34 -12.24 -8.40
C PHE A 265 8.17 -12.21 -7.41
N ARG A 266 7.94 -13.35 -6.74
CA ARG A 266 6.99 -13.49 -5.62
C ARG A 266 7.70 -14.04 -4.40
N ILE A 267 7.16 -13.79 -3.22
CA ILE A 267 7.73 -14.26 -1.95
C ILE A 267 6.65 -14.90 -1.06
N GLN A 268 6.95 -16.09 -0.55
CA GLN A 268 6.16 -16.91 0.39
C GLN A 268 6.69 -16.80 1.84
N ALA A 269 7.56 -15.83 2.10
CA ALA A 269 8.22 -15.63 3.38
C ALA A 269 7.40 -14.77 4.36
N PHE A 270 7.73 -14.93 5.64
CA PHE A 270 7.12 -14.22 6.76
C PHE A 270 8.25 -13.72 7.67
N GLY A 271 8.20 -12.45 8.05
CA GLY A 271 9.06 -11.94 9.11
C GLY A 271 8.46 -12.19 10.50
N GLU A 272 9.12 -11.64 11.52
CA GLU A 272 8.64 -11.56 12.89
C GLU A 272 8.80 -10.13 13.42
N GLU A 273 8.17 -9.81 14.56
CA GLU A 273 8.39 -8.55 15.27
C GLU A 273 9.89 -8.32 15.54
N GLY A 274 10.42 -7.19 15.05
CA GLY A 274 11.86 -6.87 15.14
C GLY A 274 12.77 -7.66 14.19
N LYS A 275 12.22 -8.52 13.32
CA LYS A 275 12.92 -9.27 12.26
C LYS A 275 12.07 -9.34 10.97
N PRO A 276 11.78 -8.20 10.32
CA PRO A 276 11.08 -8.21 9.04
C PRO A 276 11.92 -8.86 7.94
N ILE A 277 11.26 -9.37 6.90
CA ILE A 277 11.92 -9.63 5.61
C ILE A 277 12.07 -8.29 4.90
N VAL A 278 13.31 -7.90 4.58
CA VAL A 278 13.59 -6.62 3.91
C VAL A 278 13.89 -6.85 2.43
N ILE A 279 13.13 -6.22 1.53
CA ILE A 279 13.39 -6.16 0.10
C ILE A 279 13.85 -4.72 -0.21
N GLY A 280 15.08 -4.52 -0.65
CA GLY A 280 15.54 -3.15 -0.91
C GLY A 280 16.83 -3.04 -1.69
N ALA A 281 17.64 -2.03 -1.37
CA ALA A 281 18.81 -1.65 -2.16
C ALA A 281 20.14 -1.84 -1.41
N TYR A 282 21.25 -2.01 -2.16
CA TYR A 282 22.61 -1.87 -1.64
C TYR A 282 23.54 -1.22 -2.67
N GLY A 283 24.69 -0.70 -2.21
CA GLY A 283 25.70 -0.07 -3.06
C GLY A 283 25.87 1.41 -2.75
N ASP A 284 26.29 2.18 -3.74
CA ASP A 284 26.46 3.64 -3.63
C ASP A 284 25.10 4.33 -3.57
N GLU A 285 24.83 5.04 -2.46
CA GLU A 285 23.57 5.77 -2.25
C GLU A 285 23.40 6.97 -3.18
N GLN A 286 24.48 7.47 -3.79
CA GLN A 286 24.42 8.50 -4.84
C GLN A 286 24.02 7.91 -6.20
N ALA A 287 24.04 6.59 -6.36
CA ALA A 287 23.53 5.92 -7.56
C ALA A 287 22.00 5.76 -7.47
N ALA A 288 21.36 5.78 -8.64
CA ALA A 288 19.90 5.62 -8.77
C ALA A 288 19.39 4.34 -8.09
N LYS A 289 18.15 4.38 -7.60
CA LYS A 289 17.44 3.20 -7.06
C LYS A 289 17.52 2.02 -8.05
N PRO A 290 17.65 0.77 -7.58
CA PRO A 290 17.66 -0.40 -8.46
C PRO A 290 16.37 -0.43 -9.28
N TRP A 291 16.47 -0.48 -10.61
CA TRP A 291 15.30 -0.41 -11.48
C TRP A 291 14.83 -1.80 -11.89
N ILE A 292 13.69 -2.25 -11.36
CA ILE A 292 13.07 -3.53 -11.70
C ILE A 292 11.97 -3.30 -12.75
N GLN A 293 12.17 -3.89 -13.93
CA GLN A 293 11.29 -3.80 -15.09
C GLN A 293 10.47 -5.10 -15.23
N GLY A 294 9.18 -5.01 -14.91
CA GLY A 294 8.24 -6.11 -14.95
C GLY A 294 8.08 -6.72 -16.34
N THR A 295 8.12 -8.06 -16.40
CA THR A 295 7.82 -8.82 -17.61
C THR A 295 6.48 -9.56 -17.50
N SER A 296 6.01 -9.85 -16.28
CA SER A 296 4.73 -10.54 -16.00
C SER A 296 3.63 -9.57 -15.52
N LYS A 297 2.50 -10.11 -15.02
CA LYS A 297 1.35 -9.33 -14.51
C LYS A 297 1.73 -8.39 -13.36
N HIS A 298 2.71 -8.74 -12.53
CA HIS A 298 3.22 -7.98 -11.39
C HIS A 298 4.74 -7.82 -11.49
N VAL A 299 5.35 -6.92 -10.71
CA VAL A 299 6.82 -6.90 -10.52
C VAL A 299 7.19 -7.63 -9.23
N ILE A 300 6.51 -7.28 -8.13
CA ILE A 300 6.62 -7.94 -6.82
C ILE A 300 5.25 -8.49 -6.42
N GLN A 301 5.18 -9.73 -5.93
CA GLN A 301 3.94 -10.35 -5.47
C GLN A 301 4.05 -10.95 -4.05
N LEU A 302 3.12 -10.60 -3.17
CA LEU A 302 2.97 -11.05 -1.79
C LEU A 302 1.58 -11.68 -1.58
N ASN A 303 1.42 -12.94 -2.02
CA ASN A 303 0.14 -13.63 -2.10
C ASN A 303 0.06 -14.88 -1.19
N TYR A 304 0.67 -14.83 -0.01
CA TYR A 304 0.74 -15.99 0.91
C TYR A 304 0.23 -15.67 2.33
N GLY A 305 -0.41 -14.52 2.51
CA GLY A 305 -0.76 -14.02 3.86
C GLY A 305 0.46 -13.44 4.59
N ASN A 306 1.44 -12.94 3.84
CA ASN A 306 2.72 -12.43 4.35
C ASN A 306 2.51 -11.36 5.43
N SER A 307 3.38 -11.36 6.44
CA SER A 307 3.49 -10.36 7.52
C SER A 307 4.96 -10.00 7.76
N PHE A 308 5.20 -8.83 8.35
CA PHE A 308 6.53 -8.28 8.65
C PHE A 308 7.41 -8.24 7.39
N ILE A 309 6.92 -7.54 6.35
CA ILE A 309 7.61 -7.31 5.08
C ILE A 309 7.86 -5.81 4.91
N GLU A 310 9.10 -5.45 4.59
CA GLU A 310 9.51 -4.08 4.29
C GLU A 310 10.04 -4.03 2.86
N ILE A 311 9.48 -3.16 2.02
CA ILE A 311 9.94 -2.91 0.64
C ILE A 311 10.43 -1.46 0.58
N SER A 312 11.72 -1.25 0.33
CA SER A 312 12.31 0.10 0.29
C SER A 312 13.24 0.36 -0.88
N ASP A 313 13.40 1.64 -1.25
CA ASP A 313 14.49 2.11 -2.13
C ASP A 313 14.50 1.54 -3.55
N LEU A 314 13.39 1.00 -4.05
CA LEU A 314 13.30 0.43 -5.40
C LEU A 314 12.69 1.41 -6.41
N LYS A 315 13.11 1.30 -7.67
CA LYS A 315 12.35 1.82 -8.81
C LYS A 315 11.65 0.67 -9.52
N ILE A 316 10.35 0.77 -9.72
CA ILE A 316 9.48 -0.31 -10.23
C ILE A 316 8.71 0.21 -11.43
N THR A 317 8.75 -0.51 -12.56
CA THR A 317 7.95 -0.20 -13.75
C THR A 317 7.36 -1.45 -14.38
N ASN A 318 6.15 -1.37 -14.96
CA ASN A 318 5.51 -2.51 -15.63
C ASN A 318 4.75 -2.07 -16.89
N TYR A 319 5.50 -1.49 -17.83
CA TYR A 319 4.96 -0.80 -19.02
C TYR A 319 4.87 -1.72 -20.24
N GLN A 320 3.66 -2.14 -20.63
CA GLN A 320 3.40 -2.96 -21.82
C GLN A 320 2.05 -2.61 -22.49
N PRO A 321 1.87 -1.38 -23.01
CA PRO A 321 0.61 -0.93 -23.64
C PRO A 321 0.20 -1.69 -24.91
N SER A 322 1.10 -2.50 -25.48
CA SER A 322 0.84 -3.39 -26.62
C SER A 322 1.02 -4.88 -26.26
N GLY A 323 1.01 -5.21 -24.97
CA GLY A 323 1.21 -6.57 -24.47
C GLY A 323 -0.05 -7.44 -24.51
N ALA A 324 0.09 -8.69 -24.09
CA ALA A 324 -1.04 -9.64 -23.97
C ALA A 324 -1.90 -9.45 -22.69
N LEU A 325 -1.45 -8.64 -21.74
CA LEU A 325 -2.11 -8.41 -20.46
C LEU A 325 -2.66 -6.98 -20.40
N TRP A 326 -3.98 -6.86 -20.19
CA TRP A 326 -4.74 -5.62 -19.97
C TRP A 326 -4.40 -4.96 -18.64
N LEU A 327 -4.28 -5.78 -17.60
CA LEU A 327 -4.09 -5.35 -16.21
C LEU A 327 -2.68 -5.70 -15.75
N ARG A 328 -1.95 -4.71 -15.21
CA ARG A 328 -0.63 -4.88 -14.61
C ARG A 328 -0.51 -4.23 -13.23
N TYR A 329 0.44 -4.72 -12.44
CA TYR A 329 0.78 -4.20 -11.12
C TYR A 329 2.27 -3.87 -11.02
N GLY A 330 2.61 -2.83 -10.25
CA GLY A 330 3.93 -2.72 -9.64
C GLY A 330 4.08 -3.79 -8.54
N ILE A 331 3.34 -3.59 -7.44
CA ILE A 331 3.30 -4.49 -6.29
C ILE A 331 1.87 -5.06 -6.14
N GLU A 332 1.72 -6.39 -6.15
CA GLU A 332 0.47 -7.13 -5.93
C GLU A 332 0.51 -7.82 -4.56
N ILE A 333 -0.45 -7.52 -3.68
CA ILE A 333 -0.61 -8.10 -2.34
C ILE A 333 -2.03 -8.66 -2.23
N ALA A 334 -2.23 -9.86 -2.78
CA ALA A 334 -3.51 -10.55 -2.86
C ALA A 334 -3.43 -11.88 -2.09
N PRO A 335 -3.53 -11.86 -0.75
CA PRO A 335 -3.50 -13.04 0.09
C PRO A 335 -4.63 -14.04 -0.23
N PRO A 336 -4.44 -15.34 0.04
CA PRO A 336 -5.51 -16.34 -0.05
C PRO A 336 -6.64 -16.07 0.94
N GLU A 337 -7.77 -16.74 0.74
CA GLU A 337 -8.82 -16.83 1.75
C GLU A 337 -8.28 -17.42 3.06
N ALA A 338 -8.85 -17.01 4.20
CA ALA A 338 -8.45 -17.47 5.53
C ALA A 338 -6.98 -17.19 5.95
N SER A 339 -6.35 -16.12 5.45
CA SER A 339 -4.94 -15.78 5.75
C SER A 339 -4.69 -15.26 7.17
N GLY A 340 -5.73 -14.83 7.91
CA GLY A 340 -5.56 -14.35 9.29
C GLY A 340 -5.10 -12.89 9.37
N LEU A 341 -4.33 -12.58 10.41
CA LEU A 341 -3.76 -11.25 10.62
C LEU A 341 -2.54 -11.06 9.71
N MET A 342 -2.64 -10.13 8.76
CA MET A 342 -1.48 -9.66 7.98
C MET A 342 -1.05 -8.34 8.56
N GLU A 343 0.15 -8.30 9.15
CA GLU A 343 0.64 -7.15 9.89
C GLU A 343 2.04 -6.71 9.49
N HIS A 344 2.36 -5.44 9.71
CA HIS A 344 3.67 -4.82 9.39
C HIS A 344 4.02 -5.03 7.91
N ILE A 345 3.28 -4.35 7.03
CA ILE A 345 3.56 -4.33 5.58
C ILE A 345 3.88 -2.90 5.19
N TYR A 346 5.17 -2.60 5.03
CA TYR A 346 5.65 -1.25 4.76
C TYR A 346 6.23 -1.17 3.34
N ILE A 347 5.81 -0.15 2.60
CA ILE A 347 6.35 0.19 1.28
C ILE A 347 6.84 1.64 1.38
N THR A 348 8.16 1.83 1.33
CA THR A 348 8.79 3.12 1.66
C THR A 348 9.78 3.57 0.58
N ASN A 349 9.89 4.87 0.33
CA ASN A 349 10.89 5.43 -0.62
C ASN A 349 10.95 4.69 -1.98
N CYS A 350 9.82 4.26 -2.54
CA CYS A 350 9.78 3.56 -3.83
C CYS A 350 9.31 4.49 -4.96
N ASP A 351 9.96 4.38 -6.14
CA ASP A 351 9.55 5.08 -7.36
C ASP A 351 8.75 4.09 -8.22
N ILE A 352 7.41 4.15 -8.15
CA ILE A 352 6.53 3.23 -8.86
C ILE A 352 5.94 3.97 -10.06
N MET A 353 6.44 3.66 -11.23
CA MET A 353 6.23 4.47 -12.44
C MET A 353 5.80 3.59 -13.62
N ASP A 354 5.20 4.18 -14.66
CA ASP A 354 4.94 3.53 -15.95
C ASP A 354 4.31 2.13 -15.80
N VAL A 355 3.18 2.05 -15.11
CA VAL A 355 2.44 0.79 -14.90
C VAL A 355 1.19 0.81 -15.76
N GLU A 356 1.29 0.24 -16.96
CA GLU A 356 0.26 0.23 -18.01
C GLU A 356 0.23 -1.13 -18.73
N GLY A 357 -0.95 -1.75 -18.79
CA GLY A 357 -1.23 -2.90 -19.64
C GLY A 357 -1.90 -2.51 -20.97
N ASN A 358 -2.44 -3.49 -21.69
CA ASN A 358 -3.05 -3.26 -23.00
C ASN A 358 -4.38 -2.49 -22.90
N ASN A 359 -4.45 -1.32 -23.53
CA ASN A 359 -5.61 -0.42 -23.56
C ASN A 359 -6.37 -0.50 -24.92
N GLY A 360 -6.61 -1.72 -25.39
CA GLY A 360 -7.00 -2.02 -26.78
C GLY A 360 -8.50 -2.04 -27.10
N ASP A 361 -9.37 -2.14 -26.08
CA ASP A 361 -10.83 -2.18 -26.20
C ASP A 361 -11.47 -1.47 -24.99
N PRO A 362 -12.04 -0.26 -25.15
CA PRO A 362 -12.65 0.51 -24.06
C PRO A 362 -13.98 -0.06 -23.56
N ASN A 363 -14.31 -1.31 -23.92
CA ASN A 363 -15.46 -2.07 -23.42
C ASN A 363 -15.04 -3.28 -22.56
N ASP A 364 -13.75 -3.53 -22.35
CA ASP A 364 -13.28 -4.56 -21.40
C ASP A 364 -13.33 -4.02 -19.96
N ASP A 365 -13.87 -4.80 -19.02
CA ASP A 365 -13.93 -4.43 -17.61
C ASP A 365 -12.53 -4.24 -16.97
N ASN A 366 -11.46 -4.70 -17.64
CA ASN A 366 -10.06 -4.56 -17.26
C ASN A 366 -9.32 -3.40 -17.93
N ASP A 367 -9.97 -2.64 -18.82
CA ASP A 367 -9.42 -1.41 -19.41
C ASP A 367 -9.11 -0.38 -18.31
N HIS A 368 -7.95 0.27 -18.41
CA HIS A 368 -7.45 1.23 -17.42
C HIS A 368 -7.51 0.72 -15.97
N LYS A 369 -7.16 -0.55 -15.75
CA LYS A 369 -7.13 -1.16 -14.41
C LYS A 369 -5.75 -1.28 -13.80
N SER A 370 -4.66 -0.84 -14.41
CA SER A 370 -3.32 -1.08 -13.83
C SER A 370 -3.10 -0.39 -12.48
N TYR A 371 -2.27 -0.95 -11.58
CA TYR A 371 -2.02 -0.38 -10.24
C TYR A 371 -0.54 -0.23 -9.92
N GLY A 372 -0.15 0.90 -9.33
CA GLY A 372 1.16 1.02 -8.69
C GLY A 372 1.30 0.00 -7.54
N ILE A 373 0.43 0.11 -6.54
CA ILE A 373 0.26 -0.84 -5.44
C ILE A 373 -1.20 -1.31 -5.40
N TYR A 374 -1.39 -2.63 -5.40
CA TYR A 374 -2.69 -3.28 -5.21
C TYR A 374 -2.64 -4.24 -4.03
N ALA A 375 -3.27 -3.88 -2.92
CA ALA A 375 -3.50 -4.76 -1.79
C ALA A 375 -5.01 -5.05 -1.66
N GLN A 376 -5.39 -6.33 -1.60
CA GLN A 376 -6.78 -6.74 -1.43
C GLN A 376 -6.95 -8.06 -0.67
N ILE A 377 -7.69 -8.00 0.42
CA ILE A 377 -8.28 -9.19 1.05
C ILE A 377 -9.53 -9.63 0.27
N PRO A 378 -9.67 -10.92 -0.09
CA PRO A 378 -10.84 -11.43 -0.79
C PRO A 378 -12.11 -11.45 0.10
N ASN A 379 -13.28 -11.33 -0.52
CA ASN A 379 -14.56 -11.35 0.18
C ASN A 379 -14.88 -12.75 0.73
N THR A 380 -14.68 -12.94 2.03
CA THR A 380 -14.53 -14.27 2.66
C THR A 380 -15.25 -14.39 4.02
N PRO A 381 -16.55 -14.03 4.09
CA PRO A 381 -17.28 -13.73 5.33
C PRO A 381 -17.33 -14.85 6.38
N ASP A 382 -17.30 -16.10 5.93
CA ASP A 382 -17.44 -17.30 6.77
C ASP A 382 -16.11 -18.06 6.98
N THR A 383 -14.99 -17.51 6.48
CA THR A 383 -13.68 -18.19 6.58
C THR A 383 -13.07 -18.07 7.97
N THR A 384 -12.23 -19.04 8.35
CA THR A 384 -11.56 -19.06 9.66
C THR A 384 -10.12 -19.53 9.48
N PRO A 385 -9.11 -18.75 9.93
CA PRO A 385 -9.24 -17.43 10.57
C PRO A 385 -9.76 -16.36 9.60
N LEU A 386 -10.48 -15.35 10.13
CA LEU A 386 -10.84 -14.18 9.33
C LEU A 386 -9.58 -13.41 8.93
N SER A 387 -9.60 -12.79 7.76
CA SER A 387 -8.44 -12.06 7.23
C SER A 387 -8.58 -10.55 7.45
N ARG A 388 -7.52 -9.87 7.90
CA ARG A 388 -7.49 -8.39 8.00
C ARG A 388 -6.07 -7.83 7.90
N TRP A 389 -5.95 -6.56 7.55
CA TRP A 389 -4.72 -5.78 7.63
C TRP A 389 -4.52 -5.18 9.03
N HIS A 390 -3.27 -5.08 9.47
CA HIS A 390 -2.85 -4.29 10.61
C HIS A 390 -1.52 -3.59 10.32
N ASP A 391 -1.37 -2.31 10.65
CA ASP A 391 -0.10 -1.58 10.45
C ASP A 391 0.45 -1.69 9.00
N PHE A 392 -0.38 -1.25 8.04
CA PHE A 392 -0.03 -1.21 6.61
C PHE A 392 0.39 0.20 6.24
N ARG A 393 1.58 0.39 5.66
CA ARG A 393 2.15 1.72 5.39
C ARG A 393 2.63 1.89 3.96
N VAL A 394 2.30 3.04 3.37
CA VAL A 394 2.87 3.52 2.10
C VAL A 394 3.41 4.93 2.32
N GLU A 395 4.73 5.07 2.35
CA GLU A 395 5.39 6.29 2.85
C GLU A 395 6.50 6.79 1.92
N ASN A 396 6.56 8.10 1.69
CA ASN A 396 7.63 8.75 0.92
C ASN A 396 7.81 8.16 -0.50
N CYS A 397 6.76 7.57 -1.10
CA CYS A 397 6.81 6.96 -2.43
C CYS A 397 6.42 7.96 -3.53
N HIS A 398 6.89 7.70 -4.75
CA HIS A 398 6.53 8.47 -5.94
C HIS A 398 5.73 7.59 -6.92
N PHE A 399 4.61 8.12 -7.42
CA PHE A 399 3.72 7.46 -8.38
C PHE A 399 3.63 8.27 -9.67
N GLU A 400 4.13 7.77 -10.80
CA GLU A 400 4.04 8.48 -12.09
C GLU A 400 3.53 7.59 -13.23
N GLY A 401 2.62 8.11 -14.08
CA GLY A 401 2.21 7.40 -15.29
C GLY A 401 1.50 6.07 -14.99
N ILE A 402 0.52 6.11 -14.08
CA ILE A 402 -0.21 4.92 -13.64
C ILE A 402 -1.55 4.84 -14.37
N ASP A 403 -1.77 3.76 -15.10
CA ASP A 403 -2.92 3.56 -15.99
C ASP A 403 -4.27 3.29 -15.25
N GLY A 404 -4.24 3.05 -13.95
CA GLY A 404 -5.44 2.90 -13.12
C GLY A 404 -5.32 3.62 -11.77
N TRP A 405 -4.73 2.98 -10.76
CA TRP A 405 -4.60 3.55 -9.41
C TRP A 405 -3.17 3.56 -8.89
N GLY A 406 -2.73 4.67 -8.29
CA GLY A 406 -1.45 4.74 -7.58
C GLY A 406 -1.38 3.71 -6.46
N VAL A 407 -2.31 3.79 -5.50
CA VAL A 407 -2.44 2.90 -4.35
C VAL A 407 -3.90 2.47 -4.15
N ARG A 408 -4.12 1.16 -4.07
CA ARG A 408 -5.37 0.57 -3.59
C ARG A 408 -5.10 -0.36 -2.40
N VAL A 409 -5.76 -0.14 -1.26
CA VAL A 409 -5.75 -1.06 -0.10
C VAL A 409 -7.17 -1.41 0.33
N ARG A 410 -7.61 -2.64 0.01
CA ARG A 410 -8.98 -3.10 0.25
C ARG A 410 -9.08 -4.22 1.28
N ASP A 411 -10.11 -4.12 2.11
CA ASP A 411 -10.57 -5.22 2.97
C ASP A 411 -12.04 -5.54 2.66
N LEU A 412 -12.29 -6.79 2.25
CA LEU A 412 -13.61 -7.31 1.92
C LEU A 412 -14.04 -8.43 2.87
N CYS A 413 -13.31 -8.68 3.96
CA CYS A 413 -13.64 -9.68 4.97
C CYS A 413 -14.27 -8.98 6.19
N ASN A 414 -15.53 -9.33 6.51
CA ASN A 414 -16.28 -8.77 7.64
C ASN A 414 -16.22 -7.24 7.81
N SER A 415 -16.17 -6.52 6.68
CA SER A 415 -16.14 -5.06 6.64
C SER A 415 -17.40 -4.45 7.25
N VAL A 416 -17.32 -3.17 7.69
CA VAL A 416 -18.47 -2.37 8.18
C VAL A 416 -19.71 -2.56 7.29
N SER A 417 -19.49 -2.51 5.97
CA SER A 417 -20.56 -2.61 4.99
C SER A 417 -21.32 -3.94 5.02
N GLN A 418 -20.63 -5.05 5.30
CA GLN A 418 -21.22 -6.39 5.31
C GLN A 418 -21.99 -6.65 6.59
N VAL A 419 -21.42 -6.26 7.74
CA VAL A 419 -22.07 -6.44 9.03
C VAL A 419 -23.37 -5.64 9.09
N ARG A 420 -23.37 -4.41 8.56
CA ARG A 420 -24.55 -3.55 8.55
C ARG A 420 -25.63 -3.99 7.54
N ARG A 421 -25.25 -4.69 6.46
CA ARG A 421 -26.19 -5.41 5.57
C ARG A 421 -26.79 -6.70 6.15
N GLY A 422 -26.48 -7.02 7.41
CA GLY A 422 -26.97 -8.23 8.06
C GLY A 422 -26.47 -9.53 7.42
N GLU A 423 -25.32 -9.48 6.72
CA GLU A 423 -24.63 -10.69 6.27
C GLU A 423 -24.30 -11.58 7.49
N ALA A 424 -24.25 -12.90 7.32
CA ALA A 424 -24.27 -13.87 8.41
C ALA A 424 -22.90 -14.05 9.12
N LEU A 425 -22.27 -12.93 9.49
CA LEU A 425 -20.86 -12.83 9.83
C LEU A 425 -20.51 -13.23 11.27
N ASN A 426 -19.25 -13.64 11.45
CA ASN A 426 -18.61 -13.84 12.77
C ASN A 426 -18.27 -12.53 13.52
N GLY A 427 -19.04 -11.46 13.33
CA GLY A 427 -18.83 -10.13 13.92
C GLY A 427 -17.90 -9.22 13.11
N GLU A 428 -17.80 -7.94 13.51
CA GLU A 428 -16.89 -6.96 12.90
C GLU A 428 -15.42 -7.35 13.16
N PHE A 429 -14.62 -7.40 12.09
CA PHE A 429 -13.20 -7.73 12.15
C PHE A 429 -12.38 -6.81 11.25
N GLN A 430 -12.53 -5.51 11.45
CA GLN A 430 -11.98 -4.47 10.57
C GLN A 430 -10.45 -4.45 10.57
N SER A 431 -9.90 -4.10 9.41
CA SER A 431 -8.51 -3.71 9.24
C SER A 431 -8.20 -2.40 9.98
N THR A 432 -6.96 -2.23 10.44
CA THR A 432 -6.57 -1.12 11.33
C THR A 432 -5.16 -0.61 11.04
N GLY A 433 -4.89 0.67 11.34
CA GLY A 433 -3.52 1.22 11.22
C GLY A 433 -3.01 1.34 9.78
N LEU A 434 -3.91 1.63 8.82
CA LEU A 434 -3.50 2.05 7.48
C LEU A 434 -2.94 3.48 7.55
N VAL A 435 -1.71 3.66 7.09
CA VAL A 435 -1.07 4.98 6.92
C VAL A 435 -0.61 5.15 5.47
N ILE A 436 -1.04 6.21 4.80
CA ILE A 436 -0.54 6.58 3.47
C ILE A 436 -0.08 8.04 3.54
N GLN A 437 1.23 8.26 3.62
CA GLN A 437 1.77 9.59 3.90
C GLN A 437 3.02 10.01 3.13
N ASN A 438 3.20 11.32 2.98
CA ASN A 438 4.36 11.95 2.33
C ASN A 438 4.59 11.49 0.87
N ASN A 439 3.57 10.94 0.20
CA ASN A 439 3.72 10.43 -1.16
C ASN A 439 3.52 11.53 -2.20
N THR A 440 4.18 11.38 -3.35
CA THR A 440 3.97 12.26 -4.51
C THR A 440 3.34 11.48 -5.67
N GLY A 441 2.46 12.13 -6.42
CA GLY A 441 1.74 11.52 -7.55
C GLY A 441 1.66 12.46 -8.74
N ALA A 442 1.97 11.95 -9.94
CA ALA A 442 1.86 12.68 -11.21
C ALA A 442 1.23 11.81 -12.31
N ASN A 443 0.29 12.36 -13.08
CA ASN A 443 -0.30 11.69 -14.25
C ASN A 443 -0.86 10.28 -13.97
N SER A 444 -1.74 10.12 -12.99
CA SER A 444 -2.57 8.91 -12.86
C SER A 444 -3.76 9.00 -13.83
N TYR A 445 -4.12 7.90 -14.49
CA TYR A 445 -5.35 7.89 -15.29
C TYR A 445 -6.57 7.92 -14.36
N GLY A 446 -6.63 7.00 -13.39
CA GLY A 446 -7.64 6.96 -12.34
C GLY A 446 -7.19 7.58 -11.01
N THR A 447 -7.88 7.22 -9.92
CA THR A 447 -7.62 7.67 -8.54
C THR A 447 -6.21 7.38 -8.04
N TYR A 448 -5.60 8.32 -7.32
CA TYR A 448 -4.33 8.09 -6.63
C TYR A 448 -4.46 7.17 -5.42
N ILE A 449 -5.34 7.49 -4.46
CA ILE A 449 -5.47 6.76 -3.20
C ILE A 449 -6.90 6.25 -3.05
N GLN A 450 -7.06 4.92 -3.05
CA GLN A 450 -8.32 4.26 -2.76
C GLN A 450 -8.17 3.24 -1.61
N PHE A 451 -9.07 3.26 -0.64
CA PHE A 451 -9.10 2.22 0.40
C PHE A 451 -10.51 1.92 0.90
N ASN A 452 -10.69 0.78 1.57
CA ASN A 452 -11.95 0.43 2.21
C ASN A 452 -11.76 -0.53 3.39
N GLY A 453 -12.76 -0.59 4.29
CA GLY A 453 -12.80 -1.58 5.38
C GLY A 453 -11.88 -1.29 6.57
N GLN A 454 -11.42 -0.04 6.71
CA GLN A 454 -10.45 0.39 7.72
C GLN A 454 -11.11 1.07 8.92
N ASP A 455 -10.55 0.89 10.11
CA ASP A 455 -10.77 1.74 11.28
C ASP A 455 -9.48 2.52 11.61
N GLY A 456 -9.60 3.84 11.74
CA GLY A 456 -8.49 4.73 12.10
C GLY A 456 -7.47 4.98 11.00
N ALA A 457 -7.84 4.89 9.71
CA ALA A 457 -6.95 5.17 8.59
C ALA A 457 -6.47 6.63 8.58
N LEU A 458 -5.18 6.84 8.31
CA LEU A 458 -4.53 8.16 8.26
C LEU A 458 -3.91 8.42 6.87
N ILE A 459 -4.41 9.45 6.18
CA ILE A 459 -3.93 9.86 4.86
C ILE A 459 -3.41 11.29 4.96
N GLN A 460 -2.08 11.51 4.90
CA GLN A 460 -1.53 12.84 5.13
C GLN A 460 -0.29 13.25 4.33
N ASN A 461 -0.09 14.55 4.16
CA ASN A 461 1.11 15.12 3.50
C ASN A 461 1.34 14.63 2.06
N ASN A 462 0.32 14.10 1.38
CA ASN A 462 0.48 13.61 0.00
C ASN A 462 0.28 14.75 -1.00
N THR A 463 1.13 14.83 -2.02
CA THR A 463 1.02 15.80 -3.13
C THR A 463 0.67 15.08 -4.43
N LEU A 464 -0.54 15.26 -4.94
CA LEU A 464 -1.13 14.45 -6.00
C LEU A 464 -1.60 15.34 -7.16
N ASP A 465 -1.00 15.22 -8.35
CA ASP A 465 -1.26 16.11 -9.50
C ASP A 465 -1.68 15.36 -10.77
N GLY A 466 -2.90 15.60 -11.22
CA GLY A 466 -3.40 15.12 -12.52
C GLY A 466 -4.10 13.77 -12.43
N THR A 467 -5.43 13.78 -12.57
CA THR A 467 -6.20 12.60 -12.96
C THR A 467 -6.94 12.83 -14.29
N VAL A 468 -7.14 11.76 -15.06
CA VAL A 468 -7.98 11.74 -16.27
C VAL A 468 -9.42 11.35 -15.92
N THR A 469 -9.59 10.55 -14.87
CA THR A 469 -10.87 10.08 -14.36
C THR A 469 -10.77 9.85 -12.84
N ASP A 470 -11.92 9.98 -12.17
CA ASP A 470 -12.15 9.64 -10.76
C ASP A 470 -11.59 10.66 -9.75
N SER A 471 -12.03 10.55 -8.49
CA SER A 471 -11.58 11.37 -7.35
C SER A 471 -10.14 11.00 -6.95
N ALA A 472 -9.39 11.95 -6.39
CA ALA A 472 -7.97 11.75 -6.05
C ALA A 472 -7.77 10.85 -4.81
N ILE A 473 -8.52 11.13 -3.75
CA ILE A 473 -8.51 10.37 -2.49
C ILE A 473 -9.96 9.98 -2.21
N TRP A 474 -10.28 8.69 -2.22
CA TRP A 474 -11.62 8.22 -1.88
C TRP A 474 -11.67 6.86 -1.20
N PHE A 475 -12.70 6.66 -0.38
CA PHE A 475 -12.87 5.46 0.43
C PHE A 475 -14.33 5.22 0.79
N TRP A 476 -14.66 3.95 1.04
CA TRP A 476 -15.97 3.50 1.50
C TRP A 476 -15.82 2.51 2.66
N SER A 477 -16.89 2.25 3.41
CA SER A 477 -16.87 1.23 4.47
C SER A 477 -15.79 1.43 5.55
N CYS A 478 -15.46 2.68 5.92
CA CYS A 478 -14.40 3.00 6.89
C CYS A 478 -14.93 3.74 8.13
N LEU A 479 -14.29 3.51 9.28
CA LEU A 479 -14.53 4.22 10.54
C LEU A 479 -13.35 5.15 10.85
N ASN A 480 -13.64 6.26 11.55
CA ASN A 480 -12.66 7.14 12.20
C ASN A 480 -11.49 7.60 11.29
N THR A 481 -11.78 7.78 10.00
CA THR A 481 -10.76 8.05 8.96
C THR A 481 -10.35 9.52 8.96
N LYS A 482 -9.04 9.80 8.98
CA LYS A 482 -8.46 11.14 8.98
C LYS A 482 -7.69 11.41 7.69
N VAL A 483 -8.07 12.46 6.97
CA VAL A 483 -7.38 12.93 5.76
C VAL A 483 -6.95 14.38 5.97
N GLN A 484 -5.64 14.64 6.06
CA GLN A 484 -5.12 15.96 6.39
C GLN A 484 -3.83 16.38 5.70
N TYR A 485 -3.59 17.68 5.53
CA TYR A 485 -2.34 18.21 4.95
C TYR A 485 -2.02 17.69 3.53
N ASN A 486 -3.02 17.19 2.78
CA ASN A 486 -2.81 16.73 1.41
C ASN A 486 -3.00 17.89 0.42
N VAL A 487 -2.16 17.94 -0.61
CA VAL A 487 -2.25 18.89 -1.72
C VAL A 487 -2.65 18.11 -2.97
N VAL A 488 -3.81 18.45 -3.53
CA VAL A 488 -4.41 17.73 -4.66
C VAL A 488 -4.66 18.71 -5.81
N LYS A 489 -4.10 18.44 -6.99
CA LYS A 489 -4.13 19.34 -8.15
C LYS A 489 -4.68 18.62 -9.41
N ASN A 490 -5.38 19.36 -10.27
CA ASN A 490 -5.77 18.95 -11.62
C ASN A 490 -6.59 17.63 -11.69
N ILE A 491 -7.69 17.56 -10.95
CA ILE A 491 -8.56 16.36 -10.87
C ILE A 491 -9.70 16.50 -11.87
N ASN A 492 -9.78 15.60 -12.85
CA ASN A 492 -10.72 15.69 -13.97
C ASN A 492 -11.54 14.42 -14.15
N LYS A 493 -12.81 14.59 -14.55
CA LYS A 493 -13.66 13.56 -15.17
C LYS A 493 -14.90 14.25 -15.74
N ALA A 494 -15.04 14.27 -17.07
CA ALA A 494 -16.16 14.95 -17.71
C ALA A 494 -17.57 14.43 -17.30
N THR A 495 -17.69 13.17 -16.82
CA THR A 495 -18.98 12.47 -16.69
C THR A 495 -19.33 11.88 -15.31
N ALA A 496 -18.39 11.62 -14.40
CA ALA A 496 -18.68 11.09 -13.05
C ALA A 496 -17.77 11.73 -11.97
N ASP A 497 -17.66 11.19 -10.77
CA ASP A 497 -16.97 11.87 -9.66
C ASP A 497 -15.48 12.18 -9.93
N ALA A 498 -15.01 13.32 -9.38
CA ALA A 498 -13.71 13.95 -9.65
C ALA A 498 -13.35 14.97 -8.55
N TYR A 499 -13.41 14.55 -7.29
CA TYR A 499 -13.17 15.40 -6.13
C TYR A 499 -11.76 15.22 -5.57
N ALA A 500 -11.26 16.24 -4.88
CA ALA A 500 -10.04 16.11 -4.09
C ALA A 500 -10.25 15.13 -2.91
N LEU A 501 -11.30 15.34 -2.13
CA LEU A 501 -11.63 14.58 -0.93
C LEU A 501 -13.03 13.97 -1.06
N HIS A 502 -13.13 12.64 -1.15
CA HIS A 502 -14.37 11.93 -1.35
C HIS A 502 -14.62 10.88 -0.25
N GLY A 503 -15.50 11.21 0.68
CA GLY A 503 -16.10 10.27 1.62
C GLY A 503 -17.30 9.60 0.96
N ASP A 504 -17.14 8.33 0.61
CA ASP A 504 -18.18 7.52 -0.02
C ASP A 504 -18.98 6.73 1.06
N PHE A 505 -20.02 6.00 0.66
CA PHE A 505 -20.98 5.37 1.56
C PHE A 505 -20.35 4.31 2.50
N MET A 506 -21.14 3.90 3.51
CA MET A 506 -20.75 3.05 4.64
C MET A 506 -19.64 3.63 5.56
N CYS A 507 -19.49 4.96 5.63
CA CYS A 507 -18.49 5.61 6.48
C CYS A 507 -19.07 6.28 7.74
N GLU A 508 -18.27 6.34 8.80
CA GLU A 508 -18.62 7.00 10.07
C GLU A 508 -17.40 7.69 10.69
N ASN A 509 -17.58 8.91 11.21
CA ASN A 509 -16.52 9.74 11.83
C ASN A 509 -15.34 10.06 10.89
N THR A 510 -15.62 10.43 9.64
CA THR A 510 -14.60 10.95 8.72
C THR A 510 -14.17 12.36 9.11
N LEU A 511 -12.87 12.67 9.09
CA LEU A 511 -12.31 14.00 9.32
C LEU A 511 -11.42 14.43 8.14
N PHE A 512 -11.84 15.46 7.42
CA PHE A 512 -11.09 16.15 6.36
C PHE A 512 -10.62 17.50 6.89
N GLN A 513 -9.33 17.67 7.16
CA GLN A 513 -8.81 18.94 7.66
C GLN A 513 -7.49 19.39 7.04
N TYR A 514 -7.30 20.69 6.84
CA TYR A 514 -6.01 21.25 6.42
C TYR A 514 -5.52 20.78 5.03
N ASN A 515 -6.43 20.37 4.15
CA ASN A 515 -6.08 19.95 2.78
C ASN A 515 -6.24 21.11 1.79
N VAL A 516 -5.50 21.05 0.68
CA VAL A 516 -5.59 21.99 -0.44
C VAL A 516 -6.05 21.24 -1.69
N GLY A 517 -7.14 21.69 -2.32
CA GLY A 517 -7.56 21.26 -3.66
C GLY A 517 -7.38 22.39 -4.67
N VAL A 518 -6.77 22.10 -5.82
CA VAL A 518 -6.54 23.07 -6.91
C VAL A 518 -7.03 22.51 -8.24
N ASN A 519 -7.87 23.25 -8.96
CA ASN A 519 -8.39 22.88 -10.27
C ASN A 519 -9.04 21.47 -10.27
N CYS A 520 -10.05 21.29 -9.42
CA CYS A 520 -10.78 20.02 -9.27
C CYS A 520 -12.17 20.11 -9.92
N GLU A 521 -12.37 19.40 -11.03
CA GLU A 521 -13.58 19.46 -11.85
C GLU A 521 -14.85 19.09 -11.07
N GLY A 522 -14.77 18.02 -10.26
CA GLY A 522 -15.86 17.57 -9.39
C GLY A 522 -16.08 18.51 -8.20
N GLY A 523 -15.03 18.76 -7.42
CA GLY A 523 -15.10 19.60 -6.22
C GLY A 523 -13.96 19.42 -5.22
N LEU A 524 -14.07 20.07 -4.06
CA LEU A 524 -13.13 19.93 -2.95
C LEU A 524 -13.59 18.78 -2.02
N ILE A 525 -14.82 18.87 -1.53
CA ILE A 525 -15.41 17.95 -0.55
C ILE A 525 -16.65 17.27 -1.12
N GLN A 526 -16.64 15.94 -1.16
CA GLN A 526 -17.79 15.10 -1.44
C GLN A 526 -18.08 14.20 -0.23
N ALA A 527 -19.33 14.26 0.26
CA ALA A 527 -19.87 13.27 1.17
C ALA A 527 -21.13 12.67 0.54
N ILE A 528 -21.13 11.37 0.27
CA ILE A 528 -22.30 10.69 -0.32
C ILE A 528 -22.74 9.47 0.49
N ASN A 529 -24.04 9.20 0.40
CA ASN A 529 -24.67 7.95 0.78
C ASN A 529 -25.77 7.65 -0.25
N GLN A 530 -26.16 6.38 -0.38
CA GLN A 530 -27.27 6.00 -1.26
C GLN A 530 -28.60 6.48 -0.68
N SER A 531 -29.56 6.89 -1.53
CA SER A 531 -30.88 7.35 -1.08
C SER A 531 -31.88 6.20 -0.85
N ASP A 532 -31.46 5.10 -0.26
CA ASP A 532 -32.27 3.89 -0.08
C ASP A 532 -33.13 3.90 1.22
N GLY A 533 -32.74 4.68 2.23
CA GLY A 533 -33.41 4.74 3.53
C GLY A 533 -33.22 3.48 4.36
N GLY A 534 -32.10 2.78 4.14
CA GLY A 534 -31.80 1.45 4.68
C GLY A 534 -30.48 1.38 5.44
N GLU A 535 -29.67 0.40 5.08
CA GLU A 535 -28.55 -0.12 5.89
C GLU A 535 -27.22 0.61 5.66
N ASN A 536 -27.12 1.43 4.61
CA ASN A 536 -25.93 2.21 4.27
C ASN A 536 -25.83 3.48 5.12
N ILE A 537 -24.63 3.82 5.59
CA ILE A 537 -24.39 5.02 6.42
C ILE A 537 -23.40 6.00 5.78
N GLN A 538 -23.62 7.29 5.99
CA GLN A 538 -22.56 8.30 5.96
C GLN A 538 -22.85 9.23 7.14
N ASN A 539 -22.14 9.03 8.26
CA ASN A 539 -22.46 9.71 9.52
C ASN A 539 -21.27 10.51 10.04
N ASN A 540 -21.54 11.74 10.48
CA ASN A 540 -20.58 12.59 11.19
C ASN A 540 -19.27 12.80 10.42
N LEU A 541 -19.35 13.00 9.10
CA LEU A 541 -18.23 13.54 8.33
C LEU A 541 -18.01 15.01 8.72
N ILE A 542 -16.77 15.36 9.07
CA ILE A 542 -16.35 16.72 9.39
C ILE A 542 -15.34 17.16 8.34
N ALA A 543 -15.59 18.30 7.69
CA ALA A 543 -14.64 18.93 6.77
C ALA A 543 -14.36 20.37 7.20
N ARG A 544 -13.12 20.64 7.65
CA ARG A 544 -12.75 21.94 8.24
C ARG A 544 -11.39 22.47 7.83
N TYR A 545 -11.22 23.79 7.81
CA TYR A 545 -9.92 24.42 7.54
C TYR A 545 -9.26 23.90 6.26
N ASN A 546 -10.03 23.58 5.21
CA ASN A 546 -9.50 23.20 3.91
C ASN A 546 -9.57 24.40 2.94
N LEU A 547 -8.64 24.45 1.99
CA LEU A 547 -8.58 25.43 0.91
C LEU A 547 -8.97 24.78 -0.43
N GLY A 548 -9.86 25.40 -1.19
CA GLY A 548 -10.19 24.99 -2.55
C GLY A 548 -9.99 26.14 -3.53
N ILE A 549 -9.12 25.98 -4.53
CA ILE A 549 -8.88 26.94 -5.60
C ILE A 549 -9.41 26.33 -6.89
N ASP A 550 -10.38 26.97 -7.53
CA ASP A 550 -11.06 26.44 -8.72
C ASP A 550 -11.57 25.00 -8.55
N CYS A 551 -12.31 24.75 -7.47
CA CYS A 551 -12.98 23.47 -7.24
C CYS A 551 -14.48 23.54 -7.60
N GLY A 552 -15.01 22.50 -8.24
CA GLY A 552 -16.45 22.33 -8.48
C GLY A 552 -16.98 23.12 -9.67
N PHE A 553 -16.19 23.20 -10.74
CA PHE A 553 -16.52 23.99 -11.93
C PHE A 553 -17.38 23.26 -12.97
N ARG A 554 -17.58 21.95 -12.82
CA ARG A 554 -18.36 21.18 -13.80
C ARG A 554 -19.85 21.54 -13.79
N ASN A 555 -20.36 21.77 -15.00
CA ASN A 555 -21.77 21.99 -15.28
C ASN A 555 -22.58 20.68 -15.31
N HIS A 556 -22.51 19.89 -14.23
CA HIS A 556 -23.30 18.67 -14.01
C HIS A 556 -23.81 18.60 -12.56
N GLY A 557 -24.73 17.67 -12.28
CA GLY A 557 -25.38 17.55 -10.96
C GLY A 557 -24.46 17.08 -9.83
N ASN A 558 -23.57 16.13 -10.12
CA ASN A 558 -22.58 15.57 -9.17
C ASN A 558 -21.29 16.40 -9.09
N SER A 559 -21.41 17.72 -9.01
CA SER A 559 -20.26 18.62 -8.85
C SER A 559 -20.64 19.85 -8.05
N ALA A 560 -19.84 20.17 -7.05
CA ALA A 560 -19.76 21.47 -6.39
C ALA A 560 -18.50 21.49 -5.52
N ALA A 561 -18.01 22.66 -5.13
CA ALA A 561 -16.91 22.76 -4.18
C ALA A 561 -17.21 21.97 -2.89
N ILE A 562 -18.46 22.05 -2.40
CA ILE A 562 -19.01 21.19 -1.35
C ILE A 562 -20.27 20.47 -1.87
N MET A 563 -20.28 19.13 -1.84
CA MET A 563 -21.45 18.33 -2.19
C MET A 563 -21.82 17.32 -1.09
N LEU A 564 -23.10 17.35 -0.69
CA LEU A 564 -23.74 16.37 0.17
C LEU A 564 -24.83 15.64 -0.63
N SER A 565 -24.80 14.30 -0.73
CA SER A 565 -25.74 13.55 -1.58
C SER A 565 -26.39 12.36 -0.89
N GLY A 566 -27.72 12.26 -0.95
CA GLY A 566 -28.51 11.14 -0.43
C GLY A 566 -28.59 11.14 1.10
N ASP A 567 -28.63 9.95 1.72
CA ASP A 567 -28.86 9.77 3.16
C ASP A 567 -27.60 10.01 4.01
N VAL A 568 -26.92 11.14 3.77
CA VAL A 568 -25.82 11.59 4.65
C VAL A 568 -26.39 12.30 5.87
N SER A 569 -25.79 12.03 7.03
CA SER A 569 -26.30 12.49 8.31
C SER A 569 -25.22 13.16 9.16
N ASN A 570 -25.61 14.19 9.90
CA ASN A 570 -24.78 14.90 10.88
C ASN A 570 -23.45 15.45 10.30
N THR A 571 -23.39 15.68 8.98
CA THR A 571 -22.18 16.12 8.29
C THR A 571 -21.93 17.61 8.53
N LYS A 572 -20.71 18.00 8.90
CA LYS A 572 -20.34 19.38 9.26
C LYS A 572 -19.21 19.87 8.36
N VAL A 573 -19.50 20.86 7.51
CA VAL A 573 -18.52 21.48 6.63
C VAL A 573 -18.33 22.93 7.05
N TYR A 574 -17.25 23.24 7.76
CA TYR A 574 -17.07 24.57 8.35
C TYR A 574 -15.65 25.13 8.30
N ASN A 575 -15.50 26.46 8.32
CA ASN A 575 -14.19 27.10 8.29
C ASN A 575 -13.34 26.68 7.07
N ASN A 576 -13.94 26.45 5.90
CA ASN A 576 -13.21 26.21 4.66
C ASN A 576 -13.20 27.49 3.81
N THR A 577 -12.15 27.70 3.02
CA THR A 577 -12.05 28.83 2.07
C THR A 577 -12.05 28.28 0.65
N ILE A 578 -12.94 28.82 -0.19
CA ILE A 578 -13.14 28.40 -1.58
C ILE A 578 -12.98 29.61 -2.49
N ILE A 579 -11.90 29.62 -3.25
CA ILE A 579 -11.51 30.66 -4.21
C ILE A 579 -11.88 30.21 -5.62
N THR A 580 -12.46 31.11 -6.41
CA THR A 580 -12.75 30.86 -7.83
C THR A 580 -12.16 31.99 -8.67
N THR A 581 -11.15 31.65 -9.48
CA THR A 581 -10.30 32.62 -10.19
C THR A 581 -10.97 33.20 -11.44
N GLY A 582 -12.05 32.56 -11.92
CA GLY A 582 -12.68 32.86 -13.20
C GLY A 582 -12.01 32.19 -14.40
N SER A 583 -11.02 31.32 -14.17
CA SER A 583 -10.40 30.48 -15.20
C SER A 583 -11.42 29.52 -15.84
N GLN A 584 -12.44 29.10 -15.09
CA GLN A 584 -13.44 28.12 -15.51
C GLN A 584 -14.80 28.77 -15.86
N PRO A 585 -15.59 28.17 -16.80
CA PRO A 585 -16.80 28.79 -17.34
C PRO A 585 -18.00 28.83 -16.37
N SER A 586 -17.95 28.06 -15.29
CA SER A 586 -18.99 27.98 -14.26
C SER A 586 -18.38 27.50 -12.95
N TYR A 587 -18.99 27.85 -11.82
CA TYR A 587 -18.67 27.25 -10.52
C TYR A 587 -19.96 26.94 -9.77
N LYS A 588 -19.96 25.85 -9.00
CA LYS A 588 -21.05 25.49 -8.09
C LYS A 588 -20.48 25.40 -6.67
N ALA A 589 -20.98 26.25 -5.78
CA ALA A 589 -20.44 26.36 -4.43
C ALA A 589 -20.94 25.24 -3.52
N ILE A 590 -22.27 25.09 -3.43
CA ILE A 590 -22.91 24.06 -2.59
C ILE A 590 -23.93 23.28 -3.42
N SER A 591 -23.88 21.96 -3.34
CA SER A 591 -24.86 21.06 -3.97
C SER A 591 -25.42 20.09 -2.94
N PHE A 592 -26.73 20.16 -2.70
CA PHE A 592 -27.45 19.05 -2.07
C PHE A 592 -28.02 18.19 -3.19
N MET A 593 -27.67 16.91 -3.20
CA MET A 593 -28.10 15.97 -4.23
C MET A 593 -28.86 14.79 -3.61
N ASN A 594 -29.51 14.05 -4.49
CA ASN A 594 -30.22 12.84 -4.14
C ASN A 594 -29.73 11.74 -5.07
N TRP A 595 -28.94 10.81 -4.52
CA TRP A 595 -28.43 9.64 -5.26
C TRP A 595 -29.51 8.56 -5.35
N LYS A 596 -30.48 8.80 -6.24
CA LYS A 596 -31.46 7.80 -6.64
C LYS A 596 -30.81 6.83 -7.65
N ASP A 597 -30.35 5.68 -7.17
CA ASP A 597 -30.09 4.55 -8.06
C ASP A 597 -31.37 3.69 -8.20
N PRO A 598 -31.96 3.57 -9.41
CA PRO A 598 -33.11 2.71 -9.65
C PRO A 598 -32.84 1.22 -9.40
N ALA A 599 -31.59 0.75 -9.50
CA ALA A 599 -31.23 -0.65 -9.30
C ALA A 599 -31.32 -1.08 -7.82
N TYR A 600 -31.20 -0.13 -6.89
CA TYR A 600 -31.20 -0.36 -5.44
C TYR A 600 -32.42 0.26 -4.73
N GLY A 601 -33.46 0.65 -5.48
CA GLY A 601 -34.73 1.12 -4.91
C GLY A 601 -34.76 2.59 -4.47
N GLY A 602 -33.88 3.43 -5.02
CA GLY A 602 -33.68 4.84 -4.61
C GLY A 602 -34.96 5.66 -4.41
N SER A 603 -35.07 6.26 -3.23
CA SER A 603 -36.22 7.01 -2.73
C SER A 603 -35.93 8.53 -2.65
N ASP A 604 -36.90 9.35 -2.25
CA ASP A 604 -36.71 10.82 -2.18
C ASP A 604 -36.05 11.28 -0.87
N ILE A 605 -34.90 10.68 -0.54
CA ILE A 605 -34.10 11.01 0.65
C ILE A 605 -33.01 12.04 0.32
N TRP A 606 -32.72 12.89 1.30
CA TRP A 606 -31.87 14.06 1.20
C TRP A 606 -31.09 14.22 2.52
N PRO A 607 -29.94 14.92 2.53
CA PRO A 607 -29.10 15.08 3.71
C PRO A 607 -29.88 15.49 4.97
N VAL A 608 -29.41 15.06 6.13
CA VAL A 608 -30.08 15.24 7.44
C VAL A 608 -29.12 15.82 8.48
N ASN A 609 -29.59 16.73 9.32
CA ASN A 609 -28.84 17.36 10.42
C ASN A 609 -27.45 17.91 10.03
N SER A 610 -27.28 18.31 8.77
CA SER A 610 -25.98 18.76 8.25
C SER A 610 -25.76 20.26 8.50
N LEU A 611 -24.53 20.64 8.82
CA LEU A 611 -24.11 22.03 9.07
C LEU A 611 -23.15 22.48 7.98
N ILE A 612 -23.43 23.60 7.31
CA ILE A 612 -22.45 24.30 6.47
C ILE A 612 -22.30 25.72 7.02
N ALA A 613 -21.18 26.02 7.68
CA ALA A 613 -21.01 27.27 8.41
C ALA A 613 -19.59 27.84 8.41
N ASN A 614 -19.41 29.13 8.66
CA ASN A 614 -18.09 29.77 8.73
C ASN A 614 -17.23 29.59 7.46
N ASN A 615 -17.79 29.26 6.29
CA ASN A 615 -17.01 29.11 5.06
C ASN A 615 -16.94 30.45 4.29
N ILE A 616 -15.83 30.70 3.59
CA ILE A 616 -15.70 31.82 2.66
C ILE A 616 -15.80 31.28 1.23
N PHE A 617 -16.75 31.80 0.44
CA PHE A 617 -16.86 31.57 -1.00
C PHE A 617 -16.49 32.86 -1.74
N TYR A 618 -15.27 32.93 -2.26
CA TYR A 618 -14.71 34.12 -2.91
C TYR A 618 -14.61 33.96 -4.43
N SER A 619 -15.37 34.75 -5.16
CA SER A 619 -15.38 34.81 -6.62
C SER A 619 -14.46 35.93 -7.10
N TYR A 620 -13.15 35.68 -7.13
CA TYR A 620 -12.15 36.65 -7.59
C TYR A 620 -12.41 37.06 -9.05
N GLY A 621 -12.54 36.08 -9.95
CA GLY A 621 -12.81 36.32 -11.37
C GLY A 621 -14.22 36.81 -11.69
N GLY A 622 -15.09 36.97 -10.69
CA GLY A 622 -16.45 37.46 -10.84
C GLY A 622 -17.42 36.52 -11.55
N VAL A 623 -17.05 35.25 -11.76
CA VAL A 623 -17.99 34.20 -12.21
C VAL A 623 -18.88 33.82 -11.04
N LYS A 624 -20.17 34.18 -11.12
CA LYS A 624 -21.13 33.98 -10.02
C LYS A 624 -21.26 32.47 -9.68
N PRO A 625 -21.10 32.06 -8.41
CA PRO A 625 -21.33 30.68 -8.02
C PRO A 625 -22.82 30.32 -8.10
N THR A 626 -23.06 29.04 -8.37
CA THR A 626 -24.39 28.43 -8.43
C THR A 626 -24.62 27.47 -7.26
N TYR A 627 -25.88 27.12 -7.00
CA TYR A 627 -26.29 26.21 -5.94
C TYR A 627 -27.34 25.23 -6.46
N ASN A 628 -27.31 23.98 -5.99
CA ASN A 628 -28.29 22.96 -6.35
C ASN A 628 -29.19 22.60 -5.17
N ASN A 629 -30.51 22.57 -5.40
CA ASN A 629 -31.54 22.13 -4.45
C ASN A 629 -31.50 22.85 -3.08
N GLN A 630 -31.42 24.19 -3.11
CA GLN A 630 -31.37 25.03 -1.91
C GLN A 630 -32.56 24.83 -0.97
N ASP A 631 -33.74 24.48 -1.51
CA ASP A 631 -34.92 24.11 -0.72
C ASP A 631 -34.71 22.86 0.14
N LYS A 632 -33.76 21.98 -0.23
CA LYS A 632 -33.37 20.79 0.52
C LYS A 632 -32.35 21.09 1.63
N MET A 633 -31.62 22.19 1.51
CA MET A 633 -30.73 22.70 2.56
C MET A 633 -31.49 23.29 3.75
N LEU A 634 -32.79 23.58 3.58
CA LEU A 634 -33.68 24.18 4.59
C LEU A 634 -34.60 23.17 5.33
N ILE A 635 -34.50 21.88 5.01
CA ILE A 635 -35.31 20.81 5.64
C ILE A 635 -34.43 19.86 6.46
N ASN A 636 -35.03 18.82 7.04
CA ASN A 636 -34.33 17.70 7.70
C ASN A 636 -33.32 18.11 8.80
N GLY A 637 -33.52 19.27 9.45
CA GLY A 637 -32.61 19.76 10.48
C GLY A 637 -31.27 20.32 9.96
N ASN A 638 -31.13 20.49 8.64
CA ASN A 638 -29.95 21.09 8.05
C ASN A 638 -29.86 22.59 8.36
N VAL A 639 -28.64 23.12 8.47
CA VAL A 639 -28.34 24.51 8.81
C VAL A 639 -27.22 25.02 7.90
N ILE A 640 -27.52 26.06 7.13
CA ILE A 640 -26.52 26.85 6.38
C ILE A 640 -26.44 28.22 7.08
N SER A 641 -25.31 28.55 7.68
CA SER A 641 -25.22 29.73 8.54
C SER A 641 -23.83 30.33 8.69
N HIS A 642 -23.68 31.66 8.78
CA HIS A 642 -22.40 32.32 9.03
C HIS A 642 -21.36 32.09 7.91
N ASN A 643 -21.81 31.82 6.69
CA ASN A 643 -20.92 31.79 5.52
C ASN A 643 -20.84 33.19 4.89
N MET A 644 -19.72 33.47 4.23
CA MET A 644 -19.51 34.68 3.43
C MET A 644 -19.49 34.33 1.94
N TYR A 645 -20.19 35.12 1.13
CA TYR A 645 -20.19 35.01 -0.32
C TYR A 645 -19.74 36.36 -0.89
N VAL A 646 -18.60 36.44 -1.58
CA VAL A 646 -18.01 37.72 -2.04
C VAL A 646 -17.50 37.63 -3.48
N GLY A 647 -17.49 38.76 -4.20
CA GLY A 647 -16.90 38.88 -5.54
C GLY A 647 -17.31 40.18 -6.27
N PRO A 648 -16.54 40.63 -7.28
CA PRO A 648 -16.67 41.97 -7.86
C PRO A 648 -17.93 42.19 -8.71
N ASN A 649 -18.67 41.14 -9.07
CA ASN A 649 -19.90 41.20 -9.88
C ASN A 649 -21.20 41.14 -9.06
N ALA A 650 -21.12 41.47 -7.76
CA ALA A 650 -22.06 41.13 -6.70
C ALA A 650 -22.22 39.60 -6.52
N PRO A 651 -21.97 39.06 -5.33
CA PRO A 651 -22.08 37.63 -5.07
C PRO A 651 -23.51 37.14 -5.30
N ASN A 652 -23.64 35.87 -5.69
CA ASN A 652 -24.92 35.17 -5.63
C ASN A 652 -24.97 34.48 -4.28
N VAL A 653 -25.75 35.02 -3.33
CA VAL A 653 -25.89 34.46 -1.98
C VAL A 653 -26.74 33.19 -2.06
N CYS A 654 -26.49 32.21 -1.19
CA CYS A 654 -27.33 31.03 -1.11
C CYS A 654 -28.69 31.38 -0.46
N ASP A 655 -29.80 31.03 -1.10
CA ASP A 655 -31.16 31.28 -0.56
C ASP A 655 -31.43 30.52 0.76
N ALA A 656 -30.59 29.55 1.11
CA ALA A 656 -30.66 28.79 2.35
C ALA A 656 -29.81 29.38 3.50
N GLU A 657 -28.98 30.40 3.24
CA GLU A 657 -28.13 31.04 4.24
C GLU A 657 -28.97 31.81 5.27
N ALA A 658 -28.85 31.44 6.55
CA ALA A 658 -29.65 32.01 7.63
C ALA A 658 -29.04 33.26 8.28
N ASN A 659 -27.71 33.39 8.30
CA ASN A 659 -26.96 34.48 8.95
C ASN A 659 -25.71 34.82 8.10
N GLU A 660 -25.90 35.37 6.90
CA GLU A 660 -24.81 35.74 6.00
C GLU A 660 -23.80 36.69 6.67
N ILE A 661 -22.50 36.39 6.53
CA ILE A 661 -21.43 37.33 6.90
C ILE A 661 -21.10 38.20 5.68
N THR A 662 -21.48 39.47 5.75
CA THR A 662 -21.26 40.46 4.68
C THR A 662 -20.02 41.31 4.97
N GLY A 663 -19.20 41.57 3.96
CA GLY A 663 -17.96 42.35 4.11
C GLY A 663 -16.95 41.98 3.04
N ASP A 664 -15.68 42.17 3.35
CA ASP A 664 -14.52 41.79 2.54
C ASP A 664 -13.57 40.93 3.40
N PRO A 665 -13.14 39.73 2.95
CA PRO A 665 -12.15 38.94 3.66
C PRO A 665 -10.75 39.55 3.64
N ARG A 666 -10.47 40.55 2.78
CA ARG A 666 -9.19 41.29 2.73
C ARG A 666 -7.98 40.34 2.74
N PHE A 667 -8.00 39.37 1.83
CA PHE A 667 -6.89 38.45 1.62
C PHE A 667 -5.61 39.21 1.26
N ILE A 668 -4.45 38.71 1.71
CA ILE A 668 -3.14 39.30 1.43
C ILE A 668 -2.89 39.42 -0.09
N ASP A 669 -3.12 38.34 -0.84
CA ASP A 669 -3.27 38.38 -2.30
C ASP A 669 -4.46 37.52 -2.76
N ALA A 670 -5.60 38.17 -2.98
CA ALA A 670 -6.80 37.54 -3.54
C ALA A 670 -6.63 36.96 -4.97
N ALA A 671 -5.51 37.25 -5.65
CA ALA A 671 -5.14 36.75 -6.98
C ALA A 671 -4.10 35.60 -6.95
N GLY A 672 -3.63 35.21 -5.76
CA GLY A 672 -2.60 34.21 -5.56
C GLY A 672 -3.02 32.77 -5.87
N SER A 673 -2.17 31.81 -5.52
CA SER A 673 -2.36 30.38 -5.79
C SER A 673 -1.91 29.44 -4.68
N GLU A 674 -1.26 29.95 -3.63
CA GLU A 674 -0.79 29.17 -2.47
C GLU A 674 -1.57 29.56 -1.20
N PRO A 675 -1.56 28.73 -0.14
CA PRO A 675 -2.33 29.01 1.08
C PRO A 675 -2.04 30.37 1.71
N GLU A 676 -0.77 30.78 1.75
CA GLU A 676 -0.30 32.05 2.32
C GLU A 676 -1.00 33.28 1.73
N ASP A 677 -1.28 33.26 0.42
CA ASP A 677 -1.93 34.35 -0.31
C ASP A 677 -3.35 34.64 0.24
N PHE A 678 -4.00 33.63 0.83
CA PHE A 678 -5.36 33.69 1.36
C PHE A 678 -5.45 33.85 2.88
N LYS A 679 -4.33 34.16 3.57
CA LYS A 679 -4.39 34.77 4.92
C LYS A 679 -5.13 36.11 4.85
N VAL A 680 -5.69 36.57 5.96
CA VAL A 680 -6.50 37.81 6.01
C VAL A 680 -5.77 38.93 6.74
N ALA A 681 -5.94 40.16 6.26
CA ALA A 681 -5.39 41.35 6.90
C ALA A 681 -6.06 41.65 8.26
N ASP A 682 -5.34 42.38 9.12
CA ASP A 682 -5.71 42.77 10.49
C ASP A 682 -7.09 43.45 10.64
N ASN A 683 -7.51 44.14 9.59
CA ASN A 683 -8.75 44.90 9.53
C ASN A 683 -9.89 44.13 8.84
N SER A 684 -9.73 42.84 8.54
CA SER A 684 -10.69 42.04 7.78
C SER A 684 -12.05 41.87 8.47
N ASP A 685 -13.13 41.84 7.66
CA ASP A 685 -14.50 41.70 8.18
C ASP A 685 -14.84 40.25 8.60
N VAL A 686 -13.93 39.28 8.39
CA VAL A 686 -14.13 37.87 8.80
C VAL A 686 -13.68 37.57 10.23
N ILE A 687 -12.89 38.46 10.82
CA ILE A 687 -12.25 38.26 12.13
C ILE A 687 -13.32 38.25 13.22
N GLY A 688 -13.38 37.16 13.98
CA GLY A 688 -14.39 36.98 15.05
C GLY A 688 -15.84 36.93 14.56
N ALA A 689 -16.10 36.76 13.26
CA ALA A 689 -17.44 36.75 12.68
C ALA A 689 -18.13 35.37 12.74
N GLY A 690 -17.41 34.32 13.14
CA GLY A 690 -17.84 32.92 13.04
C GLY A 690 -18.75 32.44 14.16
N LEU A 691 -19.57 31.45 13.80
CA LEU A 691 -20.31 30.61 14.75
C LEU A 691 -19.33 29.79 15.59
N VAL A 692 -19.49 29.83 16.92
CA VAL A 692 -18.73 28.96 17.83
C VAL A 692 -19.19 27.51 17.68
N ILE A 693 -18.28 26.65 17.22
CA ILE A 693 -18.50 25.21 17.04
C ILE A 693 -17.65 24.47 18.09
N ALA A 694 -18.28 23.58 18.87
CA ALA A 694 -17.57 22.75 19.84
C ALA A 694 -16.73 21.67 19.13
N GLU A 695 -15.57 21.33 19.72
CA GLU A 695 -14.61 20.34 19.18
C GLU A 695 -14.13 20.69 17.75
N ASN A 696 -14.01 22.00 17.48
CA ASN A 696 -13.59 22.57 16.20
C ASN A 696 -12.15 22.23 15.77
N GLY A 697 -11.32 21.65 16.64
CA GLY A 697 -9.96 21.18 16.35
C GLY A 697 -8.90 21.86 17.21
N GLY A 698 -9.15 23.08 17.65
CA GLY A 698 -8.23 23.87 18.46
C GLY A 698 -7.23 24.72 17.68
N GLU A 699 -7.04 24.44 16.38
CA GLU A 699 -6.10 25.13 15.48
C GLU A 699 -6.72 25.31 14.06
N ASP A 700 -6.15 26.23 13.28
CA ASP A 700 -6.51 26.48 11.88
C ASP A 700 -5.60 25.72 10.86
N PHE A 701 -5.65 26.06 9.57
CA PHE A 701 -4.79 25.45 8.53
C PHE A 701 -3.29 25.58 8.80
N PHE A 702 -2.85 26.64 9.46
CA PHE A 702 -1.44 26.97 9.71
C PHE A 702 -0.98 26.59 11.13
N GLY A 703 -1.81 25.88 11.90
CA GLY A 703 -1.54 25.56 13.31
C GLY A 703 -1.84 26.71 14.27
N THR A 704 -2.47 27.79 13.82
CA THR A 704 -2.80 28.96 14.64
C THR A 704 -3.86 28.59 15.68
N PRO A 705 -3.60 28.73 17.00
CA PRO A 705 -4.56 28.34 18.02
C PRO A 705 -5.84 29.19 18.00
N LEU A 706 -7.00 28.55 18.11
CA LEU A 706 -8.32 29.18 18.03
C LEU A 706 -8.70 29.85 19.36
N THR A 707 -8.05 30.98 19.67
CA THR A 707 -8.13 31.69 20.96
C THR A 707 -9.24 32.74 21.03
N ASN A 708 -9.76 33.21 19.89
CA ASN A 708 -10.80 34.24 19.84
C ASN A 708 -12.13 33.76 20.46
N ALA A 709 -12.85 34.68 21.13
CA ALA A 709 -14.14 34.37 21.78
C ALA A 709 -15.25 33.91 20.79
N THR A 710 -15.13 34.35 19.54
CA THR A 710 -15.79 33.82 18.35
C THR A 710 -14.69 33.59 17.31
N PRO A 711 -14.66 32.48 16.57
CA PRO A 711 -13.61 32.24 15.59
C PRO A 711 -13.73 33.19 14.39
N SER A 712 -12.65 33.35 13.65
CA SER A 712 -12.69 33.88 12.29
C SER A 712 -13.45 32.91 11.38
N ILE A 713 -14.02 33.40 10.27
CA ILE A 713 -14.56 32.51 9.22
C ILE A 713 -13.50 32.27 8.14
N GLY A 714 -13.61 31.13 7.45
CA GLY A 714 -12.60 30.63 6.54
C GLY A 714 -11.55 29.74 7.23
N PHE A 715 -10.54 29.35 6.46
CA PHE A 715 -9.51 28.38 6.86
C PHE A 715 -8.34 28.93 7.69
N TYR A 716 -8.29 30.24 7.90
CA TYR A 716 -7.24 30.95 8.64
C TYR A 716 -7.85 31.72 9.81
N GLU A 717 -7.23 31.66 10.98
CA GLU A 717 -7.60 32.38 12.19
C GLU A 717 -6.66 33.57 12.42
N PHE A 718 -7.20 34.78 12.48
CA PHE A 718 -6.40 35.96 12.82
C PHE A 718 -6.38 36.21 14.33
N ILE A 719 -5.21 36.13 14.97
CA ILE A 719 -5.03 36.52 16.36
C ILE A 719 -4.62 38.00 16.43
N ALA A 720 -5.55 38.85 16.84
CA ALA A 720 -5.27 40.26 17.08
C ALA A 720 -4.28 40.44 18.24
N GLY A 721 -3.13 41.08 17.96
CA GLY A 721 -2.08 41.36 18.93
C GLY A 721 -0.82 40.49 18.81
N ALA A 722 -0.77 39.48 17.93
CA ALA A 722 0.40 38.62 17.77
C ALA A 722 1.67 39.35 17.25
N TYR A 723 1.49 40.50 16.58
CA TYR A 723 2.54 41.31 15.95
C TYR A 723 2.46 42.80 16.32
N THR A 724 1.71 43.16 17.37
CA THR A 724 1.82 44.52 17.93
C THR A 724 3.14 44.61 18.69
N ASP A 725 3.92 45.64 18.42
CA ASP A 725 5.12 46.05 19.16
C ASP A 725 4.82 47.48 19.66
N THR A 726 4.35 47.59 20.89
CA THR A 726 3.78 48.85 21.42
C THR A 726 4.85 49.91 21.72
N ASP A 727 6.06 49.50 22.10
CA ASP A 727 7.15 50.43 22.44
C ASP A 727 8.26 50.55 21.37
N GLY A 728 8.30 49.65 20.39
CA GLY A 728 9.21 49.66 19.25
C GLY A 728 10.53 48.93 19.48
N ASP A 729 10.57 47.88 20.33
CA ASP A 729 11.79 47.12 20.65
C ASP A 729 12.03 45.86 19.83
N LEU A 730 11.11 45.57 18.90
CA LEU A 730 11.10 44.43 17.97
C LEU A 730 10.67 43.09 18.58
N MET A 731 10.27 43.04 19.85
CA MET A 731 9.43 41.95 20.39
C MET A 731 7.95 42.28 20.18
N SER A 732 7.06 41.29 20.34
CA SER A 732 5.61 41.56 20.30
C SER A 732 4.99 41.59 21.70
N ASP A 733 4.00 42.46 21.89
CA ASP A 733 3.20 42.60 23.13
C ASP A 733 2.75 41.22 23.67
N ALA A 734 2.40 40.30 22.75
CA ALA A 734 1.96 38.95 23.07
C ALA A 734 3.09 38.08 23.65
N TYR A 735 4.30 38.14 23.08
CA TYR A 735 5.48 37.46 23.61
C TYR A 735 5.87 38.07 24.97
N GLU A 736 5.88 39.39 25.06
CA GLU A 736 6.26 40.10 26.28
C GLU A 736 5.32 39.76 27.44
N ILE A 737 4.00 39.84 27.24
CA ILE A 737 3.01 39.46 28.26
C ILE A 737 3.18 37.99 28.66
N ALA A 738 3.45 37.09 27.71
CA ALA A 738 3.63 35.66 27.98
C ALA A 738 4.87 35.39 28.85
N ASN A 739 5.96 36.12 28.62
CA ASN A 739 7.21 36.03 29.37
C ASN A 739 7.29 37.05 30.53
N GLY A 740 6.17 37.70 30.88
CA GLY A 740 6.05 38.65 31.98
C GLY A 740 6.94 39.90 31.86
N LEU A 741 7.29 40.31 30.64
CA LEU A 741 7.86 41.63 30.29
C LEU A 741 6.74 42.68 30.25
N ASP A 742 7.03 43.92 29.88
CA ASP A 742 6.10 45.06 29.96
C ASP A 742 6.03 45.82 28.62
N PRO A 743 5.01 45.58 27.76
CA PRO A 743 4.92 46.11 26.38
C PRO A 743 4.92 47.63 26.20
N ASP A 744 4.93 48.39 27.30
CA ASP A 744 5.10 49.83 27.31
C ASP A 744 6.59 50.25 27.53
N VAL A 745 7.53 49.30 27.61
CA VAL A 745 8.92 49.50 28.11
C VAL A 745 9.98 48.66 27.36
N ASN A 746 10.56 49.28 26.32
CA ASN A 746 11.67 48.74 25.51
C ASN A 746 12.76 48.11 26.39
N ASP A 747 12.77 46.78 26.45
CA ASP A 747 13.65 45.98 27.30
C ASP A 747 14.33 44.81 26.57
N ALA A 748 14.18 44.71 25.25
CA ALA A 748 14.90 43.89 24.28
C ALA A 748 16.40 43.62 24.57
N HIS A 749 17.11 44.57 25.17
CA HIS A 749 18.54 44.47 25.51
C HIS A 749 18.84 44.11 26.98
N LEU A 750 17.81 43.90 27.80
CA LEU A 750 17.93 43.32 29.12
C LEU A 750 17.96 41.80 29.03
N ASP A 751 18.41 41.21 30.14
CA ASP A 751 18.55 39.79 30.40
C ASP A 751 17.70 39.56 31.65
N LYS A 752 16.47 39.06 31.45
CA LYS A 752 15.43 39.06 32.49
C LYS A 752 15.59 37.91 33.49
N ASP A 753 16.08 36.76 33.03
CA ASP A 753 16.31 35.57 33.87
C ASP A 753 17.76 35.47 34.43
N GLY A 754 18.72 36.18 33.82
CA GLY A 754 20.11 36.28 34.22
C GLY A 754 21.07 35.26 33.57
N ASP A 755 20.72 34.69 32.42
CA ASP A 755 21.53 33.65 31.74
C ASP A 755 22.63 34.17 30.79
N GLY A 756 22.51 35.41 30.32
CA GLY A 756 23.41 36.04 29.36
C GLY A 756 22.92 36.12 27.90
N ARG A 757 21.68 35.72 27.60
CA ARG A 757 20.91 36.14 26.43
C ARG A 757 20.18 37.44 26.73
N SER A 758 19.72 38.11 25.67
CA SER A 758 18.82 39.25 25.82
C SER A 758 17.40 38.86 25.42
N ASN A 759 16.40 39.52 26.01
CA ASN A 759 14.97 39.22 25.77
C ASN A 759 14.64 39.14 24.25
N LEU A 760 15.27 40.00 23.44
CA LEU A 760 15.11 39.98 21.97
C LEU A 760 15.82 38.80 21.29
N ASP A 761 16.99 38.36 21.76
CA ASP A 761 17.62 37.13 21.26
C ASP A 761 16.70 35.93 21.55
N GLU A 762 16.08 35.89 22.72
CA GLU A 762 15.19 34.81 23.13
C GLU A 762 13.88 34.82 22.35
N PHE A 763 13.32 36.00 22.06
CA PHE A 763 12.22 36.15 21.13
C PHE A 763 12.57 35.63 19.73
N ILE A 764 13.71 36.05 19.17
CA ILE A 764 14.17 35.59 17.85
C ILE A 764 14.37 34.07 17.83
N GLU A 765 14.91 33.48 18.90
CA GLU A 765 15.15 32.04 19.04
C GLU A 765 13.89 31.21 19.42
N ASP A 766 12.73 31.85 19.63
CA ASP A 766 11.48 31.25 20.13
C ASP A 766 11.64 30.51 21.48
N THR A 767 12.26 31.22 22.43
CA THR A 767 12.58 30.74 23.78
C THR A 767 11.97 31.66 24.86
N LEU A 768 12.03 31.25 26.12
CA LEU A 768 11.27 31.89 27.20
C LEU A 768 12.15 32.79 28.07
N ALA A 769 12.02 34.11 27.93
CA ALA A 769 12.82 35.09 28.66
C ALA A 769 12.65 35.09 30.20
N ASP A 770 11.76 34.27 30.75
CA ASP A 770 11.60 34.08 32.20
C ASP A 770 12.05 32.70 32.74
N ASP A 771 12.61 31.81 31.89
CA ASP A 771 13.17 30.52 32.30
C ASP A 771 14.65 30.33 31.87
N PRO A 772 15.61 30.35 32.82
CA PRO A 772 17.04 30.19 32.54
C PRO A 772 17.47 28.76 32.19
N ASN A 773 16.54 27.95 31.71
CA ASN A 773 16.74 26.64 31.10
C ASN A 773 16.13 26.55 29.68
N SER A 774 15.33 27.53 29.24
CA SER A 774 14.67 27.55 27.93
C SER A 774 15.64 28.01 26.85
N ARG A 775 16.05 27.13 25.94
CA ARG A 775 17.08 27.42 24.94
C ARG A 775 16.74 26.81 23.60
N PHE A 776 17.18 27.46 22.52
CA PHE A 776 17.21 26.84 21.21
C PHE A 776 18.20 25.67 21.22
N ILE A 777 17.75 24.49 20.82
CA ILE A 777 18.55 23.25 20.82
C ILE A 777 18.55 22.66 19.41
N ALA A 778 19.68 22.78 18.73
CA ALA A 778 19.99 21.96 17.56
C ALA A 778 20.70 20.67 18.00
N ASN A 779 20.05 19.53 17.76
CA ASN A 779 20.55 18.21 18.06
C ASN A 779 21.45 17.70 16.92
N VAL A 780 22.60 17.12 17.27
CA VAL A 780 23.47 16.44 16.30
C VAL A 780 23.09 14.96 16.25
N LEU A 781 22.39 14.55 15.19
CA LEU A 781 22.00 13.17 14.95
C LEU A 781 23.18 12.39 14.35
N THR A 782 24.10 11.93 15.21
CA THR A 782 25.35 11.28 14.79
C THR A 782 25.18 9.97 14.00
N ALA A 783 23.98 9.36 14.02
CA ALA A 783 23.67 8.15 13.26
C ALA A 783 23.35 8.44 11.78
N THR A 784 22.69 9.56 11.50
CA THR A 784 22.29 10.00 10.14
C THR A 784 23.18 11.11 9.59
N GLN A 785 24.03 11.71 10.44
CA GLN A 785 24.85 12.88 10.15
C GLN A 785 24.01 14.12 9.83
N GLU A 786 23.08 14.45 10.74
CA GLU A 786 22.17 15.60 10.57
C GLU A 786 22.21 16.55 11.77
N LEU A 787 21.87 17.81 11.53
CA LEU A 787 21.43 18.77 12.53
C LEU A 787 19.91 18.85 12.50
N ASP A 788 19.27 18.66 13.66
CA ASP A 788 17.82 18.60 13.79
C ASP A 788 17.34 19.53 14.90
N TRP A 789 16.27 20.29 14.67
CA TRP A 789 15.71 21.26 15.60
C TRP A 789 14.21 21.44 15.36
N ASP A 790 13.47 21.90 16.37
CA ASP A 790 12.05 22.21 16.22
C ASP A 790 11.89 23.46 15.32
N GLU A 791 11.47 23.27 14.07
CA GLU A 791 11.27 24.35 13.10
C GLU A 791 10.07 25.24 13.47
N LYS A 792 10.19 26.54 13.15
CA LYS A 792 9.11 27.52 13.23
C LYS A 792 8.93 28.18 11.85
N PRO A 793 7.76 28.08 11.20
CA PRO A 793 7.52 28.63 9.86
C PRO A 793 7.80 30.14 9.72
N GLU A 794 7.72 30.87 10.82
CA GLU A 794 7.98 32.30 10.92
C GLU A 794 9.44 32.67 11.24
N ARG A 795 10.37 31.70 11.24
CA ARG A 795 11.82 31.92 11.48
C ARG A 795 12.65 31.43 10.31
N LEU A 796 13.72 32.16 9.99
CA LEU A 796 14.71 31.79 8.98
C LEU A 796 15.96 31.25 9.67
N TYR A 797 16.37 30.02 9.33
CA TYR A 797 17.55 29.39 9.89
C TYR A 797 18.74 29.47 8.92
N HIS A 798 19.91 29.86 9.43
CA HIS A 798 21.14 29.96 8.63
C HIS A 798 22.22 29.05 9.21
N ILE A 799 22.70 28.11 8.41
CA ILE A 799 23.73 27.15 8.83
C ILE A 799 25.11 27.66 8.45
N PHE A 800 25.99 27.79 9.43
CA PHE A 800 27.39 28.15 9.26
C PHE A 800 28.32 27.00 9.65
N GLN A 801 29.49 26.93 9.01
CA GLN A 801 30.54 25.95 9.29
C GLN A 801 31.92 26.62 9.50
N ALA A 802 32.70 26.08 10.43
CA ALA A 802 34.09 26.44 10.70
C ALA A 802 34.93 25.21 11.11
N LEU A 803 36.25 25.25 10.90
CA LEU A 803 37.17 24.17 11.34
C LEU A 803 37.49 24.25 12.84
N ASN A 804 37.42 25.44 13.43
CA ASN A 804 37.56 25.66 14.86
C ASN A 804 36.58 26.76 15.31
N LEU A 805 36.12 26.72 16.57
CA LEU A 805 35.22 27.73 17.14
C LEU A 805 35.71 29.19 17.01
N GLY A 806 37.03 29.40 16.92
CA GLY A 806 37.65 30.72 16.76
C GLY A 806 37.98 31.14 15.32
N ASP A 807 37.64 30.31 14.32
CA ASP A 807 37.89 30.62 12.90
C ASP A 807 36.78 31.50 12.30
N THR A 808 36.94 31.89 11.04
CA THR A 808 35.86 32.56 10.28
C THR A 808 34.79 31.54 9.90
N TRP A 809 33.58 31.78 10.37
CA TRP A 809 32.39 31.00 10.05
C TRP A 809 31.91 31.31 8.63
N ASN A 810 31.72 30.28 7.82
CA ASN A 810 31.23 30.41 6.45
C ASN A 810 29.78 29.93 6.37
N LEU A 811 28.91 30.73 5.74
CA LEU A 811 27.52 30.35 5.48
C LEU A 811 27.51 29.15 4.52
N VAL A 812 26.89 28.06 4.94
CA VAL A 812 26.67 26.82 4.17
C VAL A 812 25.32 26.90 3.46
N GLN A 813 24.27 27.22 4.22
CA GLN A 813 22.90 27.32 3.73
C GLN A 813 22.19 28.48 4.42
N SER A 814 21.44 29.26 3.65
CA SER A 814 20.50 30.26 4.15
C SER A 814 19.08 29.73 3.98
N ASN A 815 18.19 30.02 4.93
CA ASN A 815 16.85 29.41 5.01
C ASN A 815 16.92 27.87 4.94
N ALA A 816 17.60 27.27 5.91
CA ALA A 816 17.70 25.83 6.07
C ALA A 816 16.48 25.27 6.80
N VAL A 817 16.00 24.11 6.33
CA VAL A 817 14.90 23.35 6.92
C VAL A 817 15.52 22.13 7.64
N PRO A 818 15.14 21.80 8.88
CA PRO A 818 15.59 20.59 9.57
C PRO A 818 14.84 19.33 9.07
N PRO A 819 15.46 18.15 9.15
CA PRO A 819 16.86 17.91 9.52
C PRO A 819 17.81 18.32 8.37
N PHE A 820 18.87 19.06 8.71
CA PHE A 820 19.88 19.53 7.77
C PHE A 820 21.11 18.60 7.78
N SER A 821 21.40 17.96 6.65
CA SER A 821 22.55 17.05 6.53
C SER A 821 23.90 17.77 6.71
N ILE A 822 24.78 17.19 7.52
CA ILE A 822 26.14 17.67 7.81
C ILE A 822 27.19 16.59 7.50
N ASP A 823 28.44 16.99 7.27
CA ASP A 823 29.56 16.07 7.10
C ASP A 823 30.30 15.89 8.43
N THR A 824 30.20 14.68 9.00
CA THR A 824 30.93 14.28 10.22
C THR A 824 32.13 13.37 9.93
N SER A 825 32.46 13.12 8.66
CA SER A 825 33.42 12.10 8.22
C SER A 825 34.87 12.59 8.03
N GLY A 826 35.13 13.89 8.24
CA GLY A 826 36.42 14.55 8.01
C GLY A 826 37.19 15.01 9.27
N ASP A 827 38.07 16.01 9.07
CA ASP A 827 38.69 16.78 10.17
C ASP A 827 37.61 17.50 11.00
N GLN A 828 37.97 18.02 12.19
CA GLN A 828 37.01 18.67 13.10
C GLN A 828 36.23 19.80 12.39
N ASN A 829 34.92 19.59 12.23
CA ASN A 829 33.97 20.57 11.75
C ASN A 829 33.08 21.02 12.92
N PHE A 830 32.92 22.33 13.07
CA PHE A 830 31.94 22.94 13.95
C PHE A 830 30.83 23.55 13.09
N TYR A 831 29.58 23.36 13.53
CA TYR A 831 28.40 23.93 12.90
C TYR A 831 27.71 24.89 13.88
N LYS A 832 27.03 25.89 13.33
CA LYS A 832 26.21 26.87 14.06
C LYS A 832 24.93 27.10 13.28
N VAL A 833 23.80 27.10 13.97
CA VAL A 833 22.52 27.58 13.46
C VAL A 833 22.35 29.01 14.00
N ASP A 834 22.23 29.99 13.12
CA ASP A 834 21.69 31.30 13.50
C ASP A 834 20.20 31.32 13.17
N VAL A 835 19.39 31.83 14.09
CA VAL A 835 17.96 32.07 13.87
C VAL A 835 17.77 33.56 13.53
N GLU A 836 16.99 33.86 12.51
CA GLU A 836 16.58 35.20 12.13
C GLU A 836 15.05 35.29 12.11
N TYR A 837 14.54 36.44 12.54
CA TYR A 837 13.12 36.77 12.47
C TYR A 837 12.95 37.99 11.58
N GLU A 838 12.28 37.82 10.43
CA GLU A 838 11.80 38.94 9.63
C GLU A 838 10.40 39.33 10.13
N LEU A 839 10.24 40.56 10.60
CA LEU A 839 8.92 41.16 10.83
C LEU A 839 8.18 41.27 9.49
N PRO A 840 6.91 40.81 9.39
CA PRO A 840 6.10 40.86 8.16
C PRO A 840 5.70 42.29 7.72
#